data_AF-A0A836QD11-F1
#
_entry.id   AF-A0A836QD11-F1
#
_cell.length_a   1.000
_cell.length_b   1.000
_cell.length_c   1.000
_cell.angle_alpha   90.00
_cell.angle_beta   90.00
_cell.angle_gamma   90.00
#
_symmetry.space_group_name_H-M   'P 1'
#
loop_
_entity.id
_entity.type
_entity.pdbx_description
1 polymer ?
#
loop_
_entity_poly.entity_id
_entity_poly.type
_entity_poly.pdbx_seq_one_letter_code
_entity_poly.pdbx_strand_id
1 'polypeptide(L)'
;MDKDTALQEDNDSTENQEENSEVTTEEKSTNVSFSFFLYRLIAYADARRSVASFVIILFLVTFSDILFENFLFVPYVELVESLSGVHPGGFAELDVGFAPEVWQALLGMVLGTLILVISIASQSIPKLIDFYMRDIPSLLYIWFLIISGVHALIIKIYGEIGLVREPSRIFNTHFLLTICTIIAFPYVFYILRYTKPTNIINRIYNNNMDQIRALTSSRNRALAHIPKVVEYQQYTIFEALNQLDDILEFSSFKELKADIVHDMSVTLQNYIRLKRDIAPGFFKVSPKVRTDISFKTMVGQFGEMERNQSFYEQKCFRLLGNVYIRLLEHGEFDLSSMVAGEMANLGLTAIEEDNTELIDIIIIRFNTLLRFAIKHGVRNNEPRNLYNLGFYYGNFIRYLVEHKKTDHVKRCFMYLRIYGVEIFKHGSNSPAMYFIVDVIATEMKKVLEQIYHDDWDKEIQNGMLSEILQVDSPPDFNKEDLARGVLINNGVRVLQFGLALFYQREGMTDFVERIAKDVLDDLQALGEATFSQVIEMTSNRLLFSGPTFWEDTDRGNLNIYYTSDQDQIDGFKKRLYDLAETQLKTEMTQKYQLTEVELNLLWEMSRMTKEKEVFQISTNVKTFELILNDLEKIDEERLDALVTLREKLNFNSDNPKLIVTTSRQLAVGTELKISGKISGQTKQLEFQAVAQLNTPNYLFVKVMDEGEVVKIEKLSSLTVKFRPLRQKMVYQFHATLQNTGANSLLRIEHSNKVKIVEEL
;
A
#
# COMPACT_ATOMS: atom_id res chain seq x y z
N MET A 1 39.73 61.84 -9.74
CA MET A 1 40.63 62.96 -9.36
C MET A 1 40.91 62.75 -7.88
N ASP A 2 41.89 61.90 -7.59
CA ASP A 2 43.30 62.27 -7.26
C ASP A 2 43.35 62.70 -5.78
N LYS A 3 44.21 62.18 -4.89
CA LYS A 3 45.49 61.47 -5.03
C LYS A 3 45.91 60.89 -3.67
N ASP A 4 46.77 59.88 -3.73
CA ASP A 4 47.58 59.27 -2.65
C ASP A 4 48.37 60.26 -1.79
N THR A 5 48.61 59.94 -0.50
CA THR A 5 49.93 59.89 0.20
C THR A 5 49.69 59.27 1.60
N ALA A 6 50.02 58.00 1.85
CA ALA A 6 51.31 57.51 2.36
C ALA A 6 51.78 58.18 3.66
N LEU A 7 51.60 57.47 4.78
CA LEU A 7 52.26 57.68 6.08
C LEU A 7 53.19 56.48 6.32
N GLN A 8 54.43 56.79 6.68
CA GLN A 8 55.51 55.87 7.00
C GLN A 8 56.00 56.27 8.41
N GLU A 9 55.90 55.35 9.37
CA GLU A 9 56.54 55.27 10.69
C GLU A 9 55.94 54.02 11.36
N ASP A 10 56.63 53.08 11.98
CA ASP A 10 58.05 52.79 12.12
C ASP A 10 58.13 51.30 12.49
N ASN A 11 59.14 50.61 11.98
CA ASN A 11 59.37 49.18 12.17
C ASN A 11 60.40 49.03 13.30
N ASP A 12 60.06 48.40 14.42
CA ASP A 12 61.01 47.50 15.09
C ASP A 12 60.33 46.54 16.08
N SER A 13 60.49 45.25 15.79
CA SER A 13 60.61 44.10 16.70
C SER A 13 59.96 42.84 16.09
N THR A 14 60.58 42.33 15.02
CA THR A 14 60.38 40.97 14.53
C THR A 14 61.41 40.08 15.23
N GLU A 15 61.02 39.41 16.30
CA GLU A 15 61.67 38.21 16.83
C GLU A 15 60.74 37.67 17.94
N ASN A 16 60.39 36.39 17.88
CA ASN A 16 59.51 35.62 18.80
C ASN A 16 58.09 35.27 18.34
N GLN A 17 57.86 34.93 17.06
CA GLN A 17 56.61 34.22 16.68
C GLN A 17 56.77 32.99 15.76
N GLU A 18 57.97 32.58 15.36
CA GLU A 18 58.14 31.39 14.49
C GLU A 18 58.39 30.06 15.22
N GLU A 19 58.75 30.04 16.51
CA GLU A 19 59.07 28.77 17.20
C GLU A 19 57.87 28.03 17.83
N ASN A 20 56.70 28.66 17.98
CA ASN A 20 55.54 28.03 18.65
C ASN A 20 54.47 27.44 17.70
N SER A 21 54.59 27.63 16.39
CA SER A 21 53.68 27.03 15.38
C SER A 21 54.19 25.71 14.79
N GLU A 22 55.49 25.42 14.83
CA GLU A 22 56.02 24.14 14.34
C GLU A 22 55.80 23.00 15.33
N VAL A 23 55.96 23.25 16.64
CA VAL A 23 55.86 22.22 17.68
C VAL A 23 54.44 21.64 17.82
N THR A 24 53.40 22.46 17.65
CA THR A 24 51.99 22.00 17.73
C THR A 24 51.49 21.33 16.44
N THR A 25 52.18 21.53 15.31
CA THR A 25 51.84 20.92 14.01
C THR A 25 52.58 19.59 13.83
N GLU A 26 53.79 19.44 14.39
CA GLU A 26 54.52 18.18 14.48
C GLU A 26 53.86 17.18 15.46
N GLU A 27 53.37 17.62 16.63
CA GLU A 27 52.66 16.72 17.57
C GLU A 27 51.33 16.18 17.03
N LYS A 28 50.61 16.95 16.21
CA LYS A 28 49.37 16.49 15.54
C LYS A 28 49.66 15.54 14.39
N SER A 29 50.72 15.79 13.60
CA SER A 29 51.09 14.93 12.46
C SER A 29 51.73 13.61 12.90
N THR A 30 52.54 13.61 13.97
CA THR A 30 53.13 12.41 14.57
C THR A 30 52.08 11.51 15.23
N ASN A 31 51.08 12.07 15.92
CA ASN A 31 49.94 11.31 16.46
C ASN A 31 49.09 10.66 15.36
N VAL A 32 48.89 11.34 14.23
CA VAL A 32 48.19 10.76 13.06
C VAL A 32 49.03 9.66 12.40
N SER A 33 50.35 9.85 12.30
CA SER A 33 51.30 8.86 11.75
C SER A 33 51.42 7.60 12.61
N PHE A 34 51.55 7.75 13.94
CA PHE A 34 51.58 6.64 14.88
C PHE A 34 50.24 5.90 14.95
N SER A 35 49.12 6.64 14.96
CA SER A 35 47.78 6.04 14.90
C SER A 35 47.54 5.28 13.60
N PHE A 36 48.07 5.76 12.47
CA PHE A 36 48.02 5.08 11.19
C PHE A 36 48.91 3.83 11.15
N PHE A 37 50.10 3.88 11.76
CA PHE A 37 50.99 2.72 11.90
C PHE A 37 50.38 1.63 12.79
N LEU A 38 49.85 2.02 13.95
CA LEU A 38 49.15 1.11 14.87
C LEU A 38 47.90 0.51 14.21
N TYR A 39 47.13 1.32 13.47
CA TYR A 39 46.02 0.83 12.65
C TYR A 39 46.48 -0.19 11.62
N ARG A 40 47.61 0.05 10.93
CA ARG A 40 48.15 -0.89 9.93
C ARG A 40 48.62 -2.20 10.57
N LEU A 41 49.21 -2.14 11.75
CA LEU A 41 49.66 -3.32 12.50
C LEU A 41 48.47 -4.14 13.02
N ILE A 42 47.46 -3.48 13.59
CA ILE A 42 46.21 -4.12 14.02
C ILE A 42 45.47 -4.69 12.81
N ALA A 43 45.35 -3.94 11.71
CA ALA A 43 44.73 -4.41 10.48
C ALA A 43 45.48 -5.60 9.85
N TYR A 44 46.81 -5.62 9.96
CA TYR A 44 47.62 -6.75 9.50
C TYR A 44 47.42 -7.99 10.38
N ALA A 45 47.37 -7.82 11.71
CA ALA A 45 47.05 -8.88 12.65
C ALA A 45 45.62 -9.40 12.45
N ASP A 46 44.66 -8.51 12.20
CA ASP A 46 43.27 -8.84 11.88
C ASP A 46 43.11 -9.56 10.53
N ALA A 47 43.93 -9.20 9.54
CA ALA A 47 43.96 -9.90 8.26
C ALA A 47 44.57 -11.31 8.37
N ARG A 48 45.39 -11.56 9.39
CA ARG A 48 46.12 -12.84 9.60
C ARG A 48 45.91 -13.40 11.00
N ARG A 49 44.66 -13.37 11.50
CA ARG A 49 44.29 -13.77 12.88
C ARG A 49 44.85 -15.12 13.31
N SER A 50 44.75 -16.14 12.45
CA SER A 50 45.26 -17.48 12.80
C SER A 50 46.78 -17.50 13.02
N VAL A 51 47.56 -16.77 12.22
CA VAL A 51 49.02 -16.68 12.38
C VAL A 51 49.36 -15.91 13.66
N ALA A 52 48.62 -14.83 13.95
CA ALA A 52 48.80 -14.09 15.19
C ALA A 52 48.49 -14.97 16.42
N SER A 53 47.37 -15.70 16.42
CA SER A 53 47.01 -16.66 17.47
C SER A 53 48.06 -17.74 17.65
N PHE A 54 48.61 -18.30 16.57
CA PHE A 54 49.70 -19.27 16.61
C PHE A 54 50.92 -18.72 17.35
N VAL A 55 51.40 -17.54 16.95
CA VAL A 55 52.59 -16.91 17.55
C VAL A 55 52.35 -16.60 19.03
N ILE A 56 51.19 -16.05 19.38
CA ILE A 56 50.82 -15.74 20.77
C ILE A 56 50.86 -17.00 21.64
N ILE A 57 50.23 -18.08 21.19
CA ILE A 57 50.17 -19.32 21.96
C ILE A 57 51.54 -19.99 22.04
N LEU A 58 52.34 -19.95 20.98
CA LEU A 58 53.70 -20.50 20.99
C LEU A 58 54.54 -19.83 22.07
N PHE A 59 54.53 -18.49 22.11
CA PHE A 59 55.20 -17.74 23.17
C PHE A 59 54.64 -18.06 24.55
N LEU A 60 53.31 -18.17 24.69
CA LEU A 60 52.66 -18.48 25.96
C LEU A 60 53.11 -19.84 26.52
N VAL A 61 53.08 -20.90 25.71
CA VAL A 61 53.46 -22.26 26.14
C VAL A 61 54.95 -22.32 26.47
N THR A 62 55.81 -21.79 25.60
CA THR A 62 57.26 -21.80 25.83
C THR A 62 57.65 -20.98 27.06
N PHE A 63 57.09 -19.79 27.23
CA PHE A 63 57.37 -18.97 28.41
C PHE A 63 56.85 -19.63 29.69
N SER A 64 55.68 -20.27 29.64
CA SER A 64 55.11 -20.96 30.79
C SER A 64 55.93 -22.19 31.20
N ASP A 65 56.48 -22.95 30.23
CA ASP A 65 57.38 -24.07 30.51
C ASP A 65 58.67 -23.58 31.20
N ILE A 66 59.28 -22.50 30.69
CA ILE A 66 60.47 -21.87 31.27
C ILE A 66 60.18 -21.32 32.68
N LEU A 67 59.03 -20.68 32.88
CA LEU A 67 58.60 -20.17 34.17
C LEU A 67 58.40 -21.32 35.17
N PHE A 68 57.76 -22.40 34.72
CA PHE A 68 57.52 -23.56 35.55
C PHE A 68 58.82 -24.23 35.99
N GLU A 69 59.74 -24.44 35.04
CA GLU A 69 61.07 -24.99 35.31
C GLU A 69 61.86 -24.18 36.34
N ASN A 70 61.92 -22.85 36.18
CA ASN A 70 62.77 -22.00 37.02
C ASN A 70 62.18 -21.66 38.38
N PHE A 71 60.84 -21.54 38.49
CA PHE A 71 60.21 -20.95 39.68
C PHE A 71 59.15 -21.83 40.34
N LEU A 72 58.43 -22.69 39.61
CA LEU A 72 57.26 -23.39 40.14
C LEU A 72 57.49 -24.88 40.37
N PHE A 73 58.51 -25.47 39.75
CA PHE A 73 58.78 -26.90 39.87
C PHE A 73 59.13 -27.30 41.30
N VAL A 74 60.11 -26.63 41.93
CA VAL A 74 60.52 -26.95 43.31
C VAL A 74 59.36 -26.77 44.31
N PRO A 75 58.64 -25.64 44.33
CA PRO A 75 57.45 -25.50 45.17
C PRO A 75 56.36 -26.53 44.90
N TYR A 76 56.20 -26.95 43.64
CA TYR A 76 55.23 -27.98 43.27
C TYR A 76 55.60 -29.35 43.85
N VAL A 77 56.87 -29.73 43.77
CA VAL A 77 57.37 -30.97 44.37
C VAL A 77 57.14 -30.98 45.89
N GLU A 78 57.51 -29.89 46.58
CA GLU A 78 57.28 -29.74 48.03
C GLU A 78 55.79 -29.81 48.41
N LEU A 79 54.91 -29.24 47.58
CA LEU A 79 53.47 -29.32 47.79
C LEU A 79 52.95 -30.76 47.65
N VAL A 80 53.39 -31.48 46.62
CA VAL A 80 53.01 -32.89 46.40
C VAL A 80 53.52 -33.75 47.56
N GLU A 81 54.73 -33.51 48.06
CA GLU A 81 55.30 -34.16 49.24
C GLU A 81 54.46 -33.91 50.49
N SER A 82 54.09 -32.65 50.75
CA SER A 82 53.26 -32.29 51.90
C SER A 82 51.87 -32.92 51.84
N LEU A 83 51.29 -33.07 50.66
CA LEU A 83 49.93 -33.63 50.50
C LEU A 83 49.92 -35.16 50.50
N SER A 84 50.95 -35.80 49.96
CA SER A 84 51.03 -37.26 49.84
C SER A 84 51.72 -37.94 51.03
N GLY A 85 52.51 -37.20 51.82
CA GLY A 85 53.26 -37.74 52.97
C GLY A 85 54.47 -38.60 52.59
N VAL A 86 54.87 -38.62 51.32
CA VAL A 86 55.98 -39.42 50.78
C VAL A 86 56.81 -38.55 49.83
N HIS A 87 58.15 -38.65 49.91
CA HIS A 87 59.03 -38.06 48.89
C HIS A 87 58.80 -38.80 47.56
N PRO A 88 58.26 -38.15 46.51
CA PRO A 88 58.16 -38.76 45.19
C PRO A 88 59.58 -39.14 44.74
N GLY A 89 59.77 -40.39 44.34
CA GLY A 89 61.07 -40.99 43.99
C GLY A 89 61.65 -40.47 42.67
N GLY A 90 61.73 -39.15 42.50
CA GLY A 90 62.07 -38.49 41.25
C GLY A 90 60.94 -38.58 40.23
N PHE A 91 60.55 -37.45 39.64
CA PHE A 91 59.54 -37.47 38.57
C PHE A 91 60.11 -37.99 37.23
N ALA A 92 61.39 -38.38 37.22
CA ALA A 92 62.04 -39.09 36.12
C ALA A 92 61.40 -40.44 35.79
N GLU A 93 60.87 -41.16 36.80
CA GLU A 93 60.25 -42.49 36.64
C GLU A 93 58.78 -42.42 36.17
N LEU A 94 58.21 -41.22 36.07
CA LEU A 94 56.86 -41.02 35.55
C LEU A 94 56.80 -41.46 34.08
N ASP A 95 56.09 -42.54 33.78
CA ASP A 95 55.84 -42.97 32.41
C ASP A 95 54.96 -41.93 31.70
N VAL A 96 55.55 -41.19 30.76
CA VAL A 96 54.88 -40.20 29.93
C VAL A 96 54.74 -40.64 28.47
N GLY A 97 55.02 -41.92 28.18
CA GLY A 97 54.96 -42.48 26.83
C GLY A 97 53.57 -42.39 26.20
N PHE A 98 52.52 -42.41 27.03
CA PHE A 98 51.11 -42.27 26.64
C PHE A 98 50.69 -40.83 26.33
N ALA A 99 51.43 -39.81 26.78
CA ALA A 99 50.95 -38.42 26.75
C ALA A 99 50.64 -37.93 25.32
N PRO A 100 51.49 -38.18 24.29
CA PRO A 100 51.16 -37.80 22.91
C PRO A 100 49.89 -38.47 22.38
N GLU A 101 49.60 -39.71 22.78
CA GLU A 101 48.41 -40.46 22.35
C GLU A 101 47.14 -39.85 22.95
N VAL A 102 47.18 -39.46 24.22
CA VAL A 102 46.06 -38.78 24.90
C VAL A 102 45.82 -37.40 24.28
N TRP A 103 46.88 -36.64 23.98
CA TRP A 103 46.76 -35.36 23.26
C TRP A 103 46.14 -35.52 21.87
N GLN A 104 46.55 -36.55 21.13
CA GLN A 104 45.95 -36.86 19.82
C GLN A 104 44.47 -37.23 19.96
N ALA A 105 44.09 -38.02 20.98
CA ALA A 105 42.70 -38.36 21.24
C ALA A 105 41.86 -37.13 21.60
N LEU A 106 42.38 -36.24 22.47
CA LEU A 106 41.71 -34.99 22.85
C LEU A 106 41.54 -34.06 21.65
N LEU A 107 42.60 -33.88 20.85
CA LEU A 107 42.55 -33.07 19.63
C LEU A 107 41.54 -33.65 18.62
N GLY A 108 41.56 -34.97 18.41
CA GLY A 108 40.63 -35.67 17.54
C GLY A 108 39.18 -35.53 17.98
N MET A 109 38.90 -35.62 19.29
CA MET A 109 37.56 -35.44 19.85
C MET A 109 37.03 -34.01 19.63
N VAL A 110 37.84 -33.00 19.95
CA VAL A 110 37.47 -31.59 19.81
C VAL A 110 37.29 -31.26 18.32
N LEU A 111 38.27 -31.55 17.49
CA LEU A 111 38.24 -31.24 16.05
C LEU A 111 37.15 -32.01 15.31
N GLY A 112 36.93 -33.29 15.66
CA GLY A 112 35.85 -34.10 15.12
C GLY A 112 34.47 -33.51 15.44
N THR A 113 34.26 -33.09 16.69
CA THR A 113 33.00 -32.46 17.12
C THR A 113 32.79 -31.12 16.42
N LEU A 114 33.83 -30.30 16.30
CA LEU A 114 33.79 -29.02 15.58
C LEU A 114 33.38 -29.21 14.12
N ILE A 115 34.03 -30.13 13.40
CA ILE A 115 33.73 -30.41 11.99
C ILE A 115 32.28 -30.84 11.84
N LEU A 116 31.79 -31.73 12.71
CA LEU A 116 30.40 -32.20 12.66
C LEU A 116 29.41 -31.04 12.89
N VAL A 117 29.60 -30.27 13.96
CA VAL A 117 28.69 -29.17 14.34
C VAL A 117 28.68 -28.07 13.27
N ILE A 118 29.86 -27.66 12.78
CA ILE A 118 29.98 -26.64 11.73
C ILE A 118 29.38 -27.15 10.43
N SER A 119 29.61 -28.41 10.06
CA SER A 119 29.06 -29.00 8.84
C SER A 119 27.52 -28.97 8.86
N ILE A 120 26.91 -29.41 9.96
CA ILE A 120 25.44 -29.37 10.12
C ILE A 120 24.92 -27.93 10.04
N ALA A 121 25.51 -27.01 10.80
CA ALA A 121 25.04 -25.63 10.83
C ALA A 121 25.32 -24.87 9.50
N SER A 122 26.34 -25.27 8.74
CA SER A 122 26.65 -24.68 7.43
C SER A 122 25.62 -24.98 6.35
N GLN A 123 24.74 -25.98 6.57
CA GLN A 123 23.64 -26.28 5.65
C GLN A 123 22.58 -25.19 5.64
N SER A 124 22.37 -24.49 6.76
CA SER A 124 21.38 -23.41 6.89
C SER A 124 22.01 -22.01 6.94
N ILE A 125 23.33 -21.92 7.19
CA ILE A 125 24.06 -20.65 7.31
C ILE A 125 25.25 -20.69 6.34
N PRO A 126 25.10 -20.09 5.15
CA PRO A 126 26.21 -19.93 4.22
C PRO A 126 27.38 -19.20 4.89
N LYS A 127 28.61 -19.55 4.50
CA LYS A 127 29.84 -18.92 5.01
C LYS A 127 30.03 -19.03 6.54
N LEU A 128 29.33 -19.95 7.24
CA LEU A 128 29.55 -20.22 8.66
C LEU A 128 31.02 -20.50 8.99
N ILE A 129 31.70 -21.20 8.08
CA ILE A 129 33.13 -21.51 8.18
C ILE A 129 33.95 -20.22 8.29
N ASP A 130 33.61 -19.17 7.53
CA ASP A 130 34.32 -17.89 7.57
C ASP A 130 34.15 -17.19 8.92
N PHE A 131 32.97 -17.29 9.54
CA PHE A 131 32.72 -16.78 10.89
C PHE A 131 33.56 -17.52 11.93
N TYR A 132 33.65 -18.85 11.83
CA TYR A 132 34.46 -19.65 12.73
C TYR A 132 35.95 -19.38 12.57
N MET A 133 36.45 -19.32 11.33
CA MET A 133 37.86 -19.06 11.03
C MET A 133 38.34 -17.67 11.46
N ARG A 134 37.43 -16.77 11.81
CA ARG A 134 37.71 -15.42 12.33
C ARG A 134 37.52 -15.30 13.84
N ASP A 135 37.06 -16.37 14.50
CA ASP A 135 36.75 -16.36 15.93
C ASP A 135 38.01 -16.55 16.79
N ILE A 136 38.39 -15.49 17.51
CA ILE A 136 39.65 -15.43 18.28
C ILE A 136 39.70 -16.50 19.39
N PRO A 137 38.68 -16.68 20.25
CA PRO A 137 38.70 -17.71 21.29
C PRO A 137 38.94 -19.11 20.71
N SER A 138 38.28 -19.41 19.59
CA SER A 138 38.41 -20.70 18.90
C SER A 138 39.83 -20.91 18.34
N LEU A 139 40.38 -19.90 17.65
CA LEU A 139 41.74 -19.97 17.12
C LEU A 139 42.79 -20.14 18.23
N LEU A 140 42.66 -19.38 19.32
CA LEU A 140 43.57 -19.49 20.47
C LEU A 140 43.51 -20.88 21.10
N TYR A 141 42.31 -21.42 21.32
CA TYR A 141 42.14 -22.73 21.95
C TYR A 141 42.67 -23.88 21.07
N ILE A 142 42.38 -23.86 19.77
CA ILE A 142 42.90 -24.89 18.85
C ILE A 142 44.43 -24.85 18.80
N TRP A 143 45.02 -23.67 18.66
CA TRP A 143 46.48 -23.55 18.67
C TRP A 143 47.07 -23.96 20.03
N PHE A 144 46.36 -23.70 21.13
CA PHE A 144 46.77 -24.15 22.46
C PHE A 144 46.79 -25.67 22.58
N LEU A 145 45.79 -26.37 22.05
CA LEU A 145 45.77 -27.84 21.98
C LEU A 145 46.91 -28.37 21.10
N ILE A 146 47.10 -27.81 19.89
CA ILE A 146 48.12 -28.27 18.94
C ILE A 146 49.52 -28.08 19.52
N ILE A 147 49.84 -26.88 20.03
CA ILE A 147 51.18 -26.56 20.55
C ILE A 147 51.47 -27.35 21.82
N SER A 148 50.48 -27.55 22.71
CA SER A 148 50.64 -28.38 23.91
C SER A 148 50.84 -29.86 23.57
N GLY A 149 50.20 -30.37 22.52
CA GLY A 149 50.42 -31.72 22.00
C GLY A 149 51.80 -31.88 21.35
N VAL A 150 52.26 -30.89 20.57
CA VAL A 150 53.62 -30.85 20.01
C VAL A 150 54.66 -30.80 21.13
N HIS A 151 54.41 -30.02 22.18
CA HIS A 151 55.25 -29.98 23.38
C HIS A 151 55.38 -31.37 24.03
N ALA A 152 54.29 -32.12 24.16
CA ALA A 152 54.31 -33.50 24.67
C ALA A 152 55.15 -34.44 23.78
N LEU A 153 55.05 -34.30 22.46
CA LEU A 153 55.85 -35.08 21.50
C LEU A 153 57.35 -34.77 21.63
N ILE A 154 57.72 -33.50 21.76
CA ILE A 154 59.11 -33.07 21.95
C ILE A 154 59.68 -33.66 23.26
N ILE A 155 58.91 -33.61 24.34
CA ILE A 155 59.30 -34.20 25.64
C ILE A 155 59.55 -35.71 25.50
N LYS A 156 58.69 -36.43 24.76
CA LYS A 156 58.87 -37.86 24.50
C LYS A 156 60.17 -38.14 23.75
N ILE A 157 60.42 -37.41 22.67
CA ILE A 157 61.67 -37.54 21.87
C ILE A 157 62.90 -37.27 22.73
N TYR A 158 62.88 -36.23 23.56
CA TYR A 158 63.96 -35.94 24.50
C TYR A 158 64.16 -37.06 25.53
N GLY A 159 63.08 -37.67 26.01
CA GLY A 159 63.12 -38.87 26.84
C GLY A 159 63.79 -40.07 26.15
N GLU A 160 63.48 -40.32 24.88
CA GLU A 160 64.05 -41.43 24.09
C GLU A 160 65.55 -41.24 23.81
N ILE A 161 66.03 -40.00 23.71
CA ILE A 161 67.46 -39.66 23.49
C ILE A 161 68.23 -39.54 24.82
N GLY A 162 67.58 -39.76 25.97
CA GLY A 162 68.19 -39.73 27.30
C GLY A 162 68.34 -38.32 27.91
N LEU A 163 67.76 -37.29 27.31
CA LEU A 163 67.70 -35.91 27.83
C LEU A 163 66.40 -35.69 28.61
N VAL A 164 66.34 -36.23 29.84
CA VAL A 164 65.13 -36.14 30.67
C VAL A 164 65.00 -34.74 31.30
N ARG A 165 63.96 -34.00 30.93
CA ARG A 165 63.53 -32.77 31.61
C ARG A 165 62.29 -33.05 32.46
N GLU A 166 62.49 -33.34 33.74
CA GLU A 166 61.40 -33.63 34.69
C GLU A 166 60.37 -32.48 34.80
N PRO A 167 60.76 -31.19 34.85
CA PRO A 167 59.80 -30.09 34.97
C PRO A 167 58.82 -30.03 33.81
N SER A 168 59.30 -30.15 32.57
CA SER A 168 58.47 -30.09 31.38
C SER A 168 57.50 -31.28 31.28
N ARG A 169 57.91 -32.47 31.76
CA ARG A 169 57.03 -33.67 31.83
C ARG A 169 55.83 -33.43 32.73
N ILE A 170 56.08 -32.95 33.95
CA ILE A 170 55.02 -32.62 34.90
C ILE A 170 54.17 -31.47 34.36
N PHE A 171 54.79 -30.40 33.86
CA PHE A 171 54.08 -29.25 33.34
C PHE A 171 53.08 -29.65 32.25
N ASN A 172 53.51 -30.49 31.31
CA ASN A 172 52.61 -30.93 30.25
C ASN A 172 51.49 -31.86 30.76
N THR A 173 51.84 -32.89 31.52
CA THR A 173 50.89 -33.95 31.90
C THR A 173 49.95 -33.54 33.03
N HIS A 174 50.43 -32.81 34.03
CA HIS A 174 49.62 -32.43 35.20
C HIS A 174 48.93 -31.09 35.02
N PHE A 175 49.52 -30.14 34.28
CA PHE A 175 48.94 -28.81 34.09
C PHE A 175 48.31 -28.65 32.71
N LEU A 176 49.09 -28.67 31.63
CA LEU A 176 48.56 -28.38 30.30
C LEU A 176 47.44 -29.33 29.89
N LEU A 177 47.63 -30.64 30.08
CA LEU A 177 46.65 -31.66 29.72
C LEU A 177 45.38 -31.55 30.56
N THR A 178 45.51 -31.36 31.87
CA THR A 178 44.37 -31.18 32.79
C THR A 178 43.57 -29.93 32.44
N ILE A 179 44.25 -28.79 32.25
CA ILE A 179 43.61 -27.51 31.88
C ILE A 179 42.89 -27.65 30.54
N CYS A 180 43.53 -28.23 29.53
CA CYS A 180 42.91 -28.44 28.22
C CYS A 180 41.70 -29.37 28.30
N THR A 181 41.78 -30.45 29.07
CA THR A 181 40.66 -31.39 29.25
C THR A 181 39.47 -30.71 29.93
N ILE A 182 39.72 -29.89 30.97
CA ILE A 182 38.67 -29.13 31.66
C ILE A 182 38.03 -28.09 30.73
N ILE A 183 38.82 -27.42 29.88
CA ILE A 183 38.32 -26.40 28.94
C ILE A 183 37.61 -27.03 27.73
N ALA A 184 37.90 -28.29 27.38
CA ALA A 184 37.35 -28.95 26.20
C ALA A 184 35.82 -28.97 26.18
N PHE A 185 35.17 -29.32 27.29
CA PHE A 185 33.70 -29.36 27.35
C PHE A 185 33.06 -27.95 27.28
N PRO A 186 33.48 -26.95 28.08
CA PRO A 186 33.05 -25.56 27.91
C PRO A 186 33.27 -25.01 26.50
N TYR A 187 34.39 -25.35 25.85
CA TYR A 187 34.67 -24.93 24.48
C TYR A 187 33.71 -25.57 23.46
N VAL A 188 33.46 -26.87 23.55
CA VAL A 188 32.47 -27.55 22.69
C VAL A 188 31.09 -26.91 22.87
N PHE A 189 30.68 -26.63 24.11
CA PHE A 189 29.40 -25.95 24.37
C PHE A 189 29.38 -24.51 23.84
N TYR A 190 30.49 -23.78 23.97
CA TYR A 190 30.64 -22.46 23.37
C TYR A 190 30.40 -22.51 21.86
N ILE A 191 30.97 -23.48 21.15
CA ILE A 191 30.77 -23.62 19.70
C ILE A 191 29.34 -24.05 19.36
N LEU A 192 28.75 -24.98 20.10
CA LEU A 192 27.34 -25.34 19.90
C LEU A 192 26.41 -24.14 20.05
N ARG A 193 26.70 -23.26 21.00
CA ARG A 193 25.98 -21.98 21.15
C ARG A 193 26.32 -21.02 20.02
N TYR A 194 27.59 -20.95 19.63
CA TYR A 194 28.08 -20.10 18.56
C TYR A 194 27.40 -20.38 17.23
N THR A 195 27.18 -21.65 16.90
CA THR A 195 26.59 -22.08 15.63
C THR A 195 25.06 -21.98 15.60
N LYS A 196 24.42 -21.51 16.68
CA LYS A 196 22.98 -21.25 16.66
C LYS A 196 22.67 -20.07 15.73
N PRO A 197 21.73 -20.20 14.78
CA PRO A 197 21.42 -19.14 13.82
C PRO A 197 21.12 -17.78 14.46
N THR A 198 20.33 -17.75 15.53
CA THR A 198 19.98 -16.51 16.24
C THR A 198 21.19 -15.81 16.85
N ASN A 199 22.20 -16.54 17.35
CA ASN A 199 23.42 -15.93 17.89
C ASN A 199 24.30 -15.36 16.79
N ILE A 200 24.32 -15.99 15.62
CA ILE A 200 25.08 -15.52 14.46
C ILE A 200 24.48 -14.21 13.93
N ILE A 201 23.15 -14.16 13.76
CA ILE A 201 22.45 -12.96 13.31
C ILE A 201 22.68 -11.81 14.30
N ASN A 202 22.46 -12.05 15.59
CA ASN A 202 22.74 -11.07 16.64
C ASN A 202 24.19 -10.58 16.59
N ARG A 203 25.16 -11.45 16.30
CA ARG A 203 26.57 -11.06 16.18
C ARG A 203 26.81 -10.21 14.94
N ILE A 204 26.24 -10.57 13.79
CA ILE A 204 26.35 -9.78 12.55
C ILE A 204 25.75 -8.39 12.78
N TYR A 205 24.55 -8.32 13.34
CA TYR A 205 23.86 -7.08 13.70
C TYR A 205 24.72 -6.21 14.63
N ASN A 206 25.15 -6.73 15.78
CA ASN A 206 25.93 -5.96 16.76
C ASN A 206 27.27 -5.50 16.18
N ASN A 207 27.99 -6.37 15.47
CA ASN A 207 29.25 -6.00 14.82
C ASN A 207 29.04 -4.89 13.77
N ASN A 208 27.97 -4.96 12.99
CA ASN A 208 27.66 -3.93 12.00
C ASN A 208 27.31 -2.61 12.68
N MET A 209 26.50 -2.65 13.74
CA MET A 209 26.17 -1.46 14.52
C MET A 209 27.39 -0.82 15.18
N ASP A 210 28.34 -1.61 15.70
CA ASP A 210 29.60 -1.11 16.24
C ASP A 210 30.45 -0.45 15.15
N GLN A 211 30.47 -1.01 13.94
CA GLN A 211 31.16 -0.40 12.80
C GLN A 211 30.51 0.91 12.38
N ILE A 212 29.18 0.97 12.30
CA ILE A 212 28.42 2.18 11.98
C ILE A 212 28.69 3.26 13.03
N ARG A 213 28.61 2.93 14.31
CA ARG A 213 28.95 3.85 15.41
C ARG A 213 30.41 4.31 15.34
N ALA A 214 31.33 3.42 14.96
CA ALA A 214 32.72 3.80 14.80
C ALA A 214 32.91 4.86 13.70
N LEU A 215 32.07 4.92 12.66
CA LEU A 215 32.17 5.92 11.59
C LEU A 215 32.06 7.37 12.10
N THR A 216 31.37 7.60 13.23
CA THR A 216 31.23 8.93 13.83
C THR A 216 32.42 9.32 14.70
N SER A 217 33.36 8.40 14.98
CA SER A 217 34.52 8.66 15.83
C SER A 217 35.50 9.67 15.24
N SER A 218 36.15 10.46 16.11
CA SER A 218 37.20 11.42 15.72
C SER A 218 38.33 10.76 14.93
N ARG A 219 38.68 9.51 15.25
CA ARG A 219 39.68 8.73 14.51
C ARG A 219 39.26 8.49 13.06
N ASN A 220 38.04 8.00 12.83
CA ASN A 220 37.56 7.73 11.48
C ASN A 220 37.35 9.02 10.69
N ARG A 221 36.97 10.12 11.34
CA ARG A 221 36.93 11.45 10.72
C ARG A 221 38.31 11.90 10.24
N ALA A 222 39.36 11.70 11.03
CA ALA A 222 40.74 12.03 10.63
C ALA A 222 41.21 11.17 9.43
N LEU A 223 40.76 9.92 9.33
CA LEU A 223 41.14 8.98 8.26
C LEU A 223 40.26 9.06 7.01
N ALA A 224 39.18 9.84 7.01
CA ALA A 224 38.18 9.90 5.92
C ALA A 224 38.74 10.42 4.58
N HIS A 225 39.94 11.01 4.58
CA HIS A 225 40.63 11.45 3.37
C HIS A 225 41.38 10.31 2.65
N ILE A 226 41.56 9.16 3.30
CA ILE A 226 42.33 8.01 2.77
C ILE A 226 41.39 7.05 2.03
N PRO A 227 41.45 6.95 0.68
CA PRO A 227 40.47 6.19 -0.10
C PRO A 227 40.38 4.71 0.27
N LYS A 228 41.51 4.06 0.58
CA LYS A 228 41.55 2.65 0.97
C LYS A 228 40.85 2.38 2.31
N VAL A 229 40.91 3.32 3.26
CA VAL A 229 40.24 3.19 4.56
C VAL A 229 38.74 3.33 4.37
N VAL A 230 38.31 4.33 3.60
CA VAL A 230 36.89 4.53 3.27
C VAL A 230 36.33 3.34 2.51
N GLU A 231 37.03 2.81 1.50
CA GLU A 231 36.60 1.61 0.77
C GLU A 231 36.45 0.40 1.68
N TYR A 232 37.39 0.18 2.61
CA TYR A 232 37.29 -0.89 3.59
C TYR A 232 36.06 -0.71 4.51
N GLN A 233 35.85 0.50 5.05
CA GLN A 233 34.71 0.80 5.92
C GLN A 233 33.37 0.59 5.21
N GLN A 234 33.21 1.15 4.00
CA GLN A 234 32.02 0.98 3.17
C GLN A 234 31.76 -0.50 2.86
N TYR A 235 32.80 -1.23 2.45
CA TYR A 235 32.67 -2.65 2.15
C TYR A 235 32.23 -3.47 3.36
N THR A 236 32.74 -3.16 4.55
CA THR A 236 32.47 -3.98 5.74
C THR A 236 31.02 -3.85 6.20
N ILE A 237 30.45 -2.64 6.20
CA ILE A 237 29.03 -2.44 6.51
C ILE A 237 28.11 -3.06 5.43
N PHE A 238 28.56 -3.08 4.18
CA PHE A 238 27.83 -3.73 3.08
C PHE A 238 27.83 -5.26 3.20
N GLU A 239 28.98 -5.84 3.54
CA GLU A 239 29.12 -7.28 3.69
C GLU A 239 28.22 -7.80 4.81
N ALA A 240 28.03 -7.05 5.90
CA ALA A 240 27.09 -7.41 6.95
C ALA A 240 25.65 -7.54 6.42
N LEU A 241 25.19 -6.60 5.60
CA LEU A 241 23.86 -6.68 4.97
C LEU A 241 23.76 -7.85 3.98
N ASN A 242 24.82 -8.12 3.21
CA ASN A 242 24.85 -9.28 2.30
C ASN A 242 24.81 -10.59 3.07
N GLN A 243 25.51 -10.71 4.20
CA GLN A 243 25.48 -11.89 5.05
C GLN A 243 24.09 -12.13 5.66
N LEU A 244 23.39 -11.07 6.05
CA LEU A 244 22.02 -11.17 6.54
C LEU A 244 21.06 -11.64 5.43
N ASP A 245 21.16 -11.09 4.21
CA ASP A 245 20.34 -11.56 3.08
C ASP A 245 20.67 -13.00 2.66
N ASP A 246 21.96 -13.38 2.65
CA ASP A 246 22.39 -14.76 2.42
C ASP A 246 21.73 -15.70 3.44
N ILE A 247 21.79 -15.40 4.74
CA ILE A 247 21.16 -16.26 5.78
C ILE A 247 19.63 -16.31 5.61
N LEU A 248 19.01 -15.19 5.24
CA LEU A 248 17.57 -15.12 5.02
C LEU A 248 17.13 -16.04 3.85
N GLU A 249 17.94 -16.11 2.78
CA GLU A 249 17.65 -16.96 1.62
C GLU A 249 17.64 -18.46 1.97
N PHE A 250 18.59 -18.93 2.78
CA PHE A 250 18.73 -20.35 3.11
C PHE A 250 18.00 -20.78 4.39
N SER A 251 17.43 -19.85 5.15
CA SER A 251 16.64 -20.16 6.33
C SER A 251 15.29 -20.78 5.95
N SER A 252 14.94 -21.90 6.60
CA SER A 252 13.60 -22.48 6.55
C SER A 252 12.67 -21.95 7.63
N PHE A 253 13.20 -21.31 8.68
CA PHE A 253 12.41 -20.84 9.82
C PHE A 253 11.93 -19.40 9.61
N LYS A 254 10.63 -19.18 9.79
CA LYS A 254 10.00 -17.86 9.58
C LYS A 254 10.44 -16.84 10.61
N GLU A 255 10.55 -17.26 11.87
CA GLU A 255 10.99 -16.42 12.98
C GLU A 255 12.38 -15.85 12.72
N LEU A 256 13.28 -16.68 12.18
CA LEU A 256 14.63 -16.25 11.83
C LEU A 256 14.64 -15.21 10.70
N LYS A 257 13.77 -15.39 9.69
CA LYS A 257 13.63 -14.43 8.59
C LYS A 257 13.08 -13.11 9.11
N ALA A 258 12.09 -13.15 10.01
CA ALA A 258 11.53 -11.98 10.67
C ALA A 258 12.59 -11.21 11.45
N ASP A 259 13.36 -11.89 12.30
CA ASP A 259 14.47 -11.29 13.07
C ASP A 259 15.46 -10.58 12.15
N ILE A 260 15.84 -11.20 11.03
CA ILE A 260 16.78 -10.59 10.06
C ILE A 260 16.18 -9.33 9.42
N VAL A 261 14.94 -9.38 8.96
CA VAL A 261 14.27 -8.21 8.35
C VAL A 261 14.18 -7.06 9.34
N HIS A 262 13.84 -7.37 10.59
CA HIS A 262 13.79 -6.39 11.68
C HIS A 262 15.18 -5.80 11.97
N ASP A 263 16.21 -6.63 12.14
CA ASP A 263 17.58 -6.19 12.42
C ASP A 263 18.16 -5.34 11.29
N MET A 264 17.85 -5.67 10.02
CA MET A 264 18.21 -4.83 8.87
C MET A 264 17.54 -3.46 8.94
N SER A 265 16.25 -3.41 9.28
CA SER A 265 15.50 -2.16 9.46
C SER A 265 16.08 -1.32 10.61
N VAL A 266 16.23 -1.89 11.80
CA VAL A 266 16.77 -1.18 12.98
C VAL A 266 18.19 -0.68 12.73
N THR A 267 19.03 -1.48 12.06
CA THR A 267 20.37 -1.06 11.63
C THR A 267 20.29 0.20 10.77
N LEU A 268 19.37 0.22 9.80
CA LEU A 268 19.23 1.34 8.90
C LEU A 268 18.65 2.58 9.59
N GLN A 269 17.66 2.42 10.47
CA GLN A 269 17.13 3.52 11.28
C GLN A 269 18.24 4.19 12.10
N ASN A 270 19.08 3.39 12.77
CA ASN A 270 20.21 3.91 13.53
C ASN A 270 21.26 4.58 12.63
N TYR A 271 21.53 4.01 11.45
CA TYR A 271 22.43 4.64 10.48
C TYR A 271 21.93 6.01 10.04
N ILE A 272 20.63 6.15 9.72
CA ILE A 272 20.01 7.42 9.29
C ILE A 272 20.22 8.50 10.37
N ARG A 273 19.98 8.16 11.64
CA ARG A 273 20.18 9.07 12.78
C ARG A 273 21.65 9.49 12.97
N LEU A 274 22.59 8.56 12.77
CA LEU A 274 24.03 8.81 12.92
C LEU A 274 24.67 9.49 11.71
N LYS A 275 24.01 9.49 10.55
CA LYS A 275 24.54 9.91 9.26
C LYS A 275 25.14 11.32 9.28
N ARG A 276 24.50 12.26 10.00
CA ARG A 276 24.92 13.67 10.10
C ARG A 276 26.31 13.84 10.74
N ASP A 277 26.73 12.88 11.56
CA ASP A 277 28.02 12.92 12.27
C ASP A 277 29.16 12.23 11.51
N ILE A 278 28.83 11.52 10.42
CA ILE A 278 29.80 10.81 9.59
C ILE A 278 30.55 11.81 8.70
N ALA A 279 31.85 11.62 8.55
CA ALA A 279 32.69 12.51 7.73
C ALA A 279 32.24 12.52 6.25
N PRO A 280 32.09 13.69 5.59
CA PRO A 280 31.61 13.77 4.21
C PRO A 280 32.42 12.94 3.20
N GLY A 281 33.72 12.76 3.43
CA GLY A 281 34.59 11.92 2.60
C GLY A 281 34.16 10.45 2.54
N PHE A 282 33.46 9.96 3.57
CA PHE A 282 32.92 8.60 3.60
C PHE A 282 31.87 8.34 2.54
N PHE A 283 31.13 9.36 2.07
CA PHE A 283 30.05 9.16 1.11
C PHE A 283 30.51 9.10 -0.35
N LYS A 284 31.81 9.27 -0.61
CA LYS A 284 32.40 9.08 -1.95
C LYS A 284 32.40 7.58 -2.26
N VAL A 285 31.62 7.16 -3.24
CA VAL A 285 31.34 5.74 -3.48
C VAL A 285 32.58 5.07 -4.07
N SER A 286 33.18 4.15 -3.31
CA SER A 286 34.40 3.44 -3.71
C SER A 286 34.17 2.48 -4.89
N PRO A 287 35.22 2.17 -5.68
CA PRO A 287 35.15 1.17 -6.74
C PRO A 287 34.54 -0.17 -6.30
N LYS A 288 34.91 -0.65 -5.10
CA LYS A 288 34.37 -1.92 -4.58
C LYS A 288 32.86 -1.88 -4.37
N VAL A 289 32.32 -0.78 -3.85
CA VAL A 289 30.86 -0.57 -3.72
C VAL A 289 30.20 -0.49 -5.10
N ARG A 290 30.81 0.18 -6.08
CA ARG A 290 30.27 0.29 -7.45
C ARG A 290 30.13 -1.08 -8.14
N THR A 291 30.98 -2.04 -7.79
CA THR A 291 30.95 -3.41 -8.32
C THR A 291 29.99 -4.36 -7.59
N ASP A 292 29.40 -3.94 -6.47
CA ASP A 292 28.43 -4.74 -5.74
C ASP A 292 27.19 -5.03 -6.62
N ILE A 293 26.63 -6.23 -6.50
CA ILE A 293 25.52 -6.68 -7.36
C ILE A 293 24.28 -5.79 -7.25
N SER A 294 24.07 -5.15 -6.11
CA SER A 294 22.98 -4.19 -5.90
C SER A 294 23.17 -2.90 -6.72
N PHE A 295 24.39 -2.56 -7.15
CA PHE A 295 24.68 -1.33 -7.88
C PHE A 295 25.23 -1.53 -9.29
N LYS A 296 25.63 -2.75 -9.65
CA LYS A 296 26.26 -3.05 -10.95
C LYS A 296 25.41 -2.63 -12.17
N THR A 297 24.09 -2.54 -12.01
CA THR A 297 23.15 -2.12 -13.07
C THR A 297 22.78 -0.63 -13.02
N MET A 298 23.25 0.14 -12.03
CA MET A 298 22.95 1.56 -11.84
C MET A 298 23.97 2.48 -12.55
N VAL A 299 24.06 2.36 -13.87
CA VAL A 299 24.95 3.20 -14.68
C VAL A 299 24.47 4.66 -14.62
N GLY A 300 25.36 5.57 -14.21
CA GLY A 300 25.10 7.03 -14.19
C GLY A 300 24.43 7.59 -12.93
N GLN A 301 24.04 6.75 -11.95
CA GLN A 301 23.31 7.20 -10.75
C GLN A 301 24.21 7.44 -9.52
N PHE A 302 25.50 7.08 -9.59
CA PHE A 302 26.43 7.22 -8.47
C PHE A 302 26.64 8.68 -8.03
N GLY A 303 26.63 9.64 -8.96
CA GLY A 303 26.82 11.06 -8.62
C GLY A 303 25.66 11.61 -7.79
N GLU A 304 24.43 11.18 -8.06
CA GLU A 304 23.27 11.55 -7.25
C GLU A 304 23.31 10.89 -5.87
N MET A 305 23.69 9.61 -5.83
CA MET A 305 23.84 8.87 -4.58
C MET A 305 24.93 9.44 -3.66
N GLU A 306 26.03 9.95 -4.23
CA GLU A 306 27.08 10.66 -3.50
C GLU A 306 26.58 12.02 -2.96
N ARG A 307 25.81 12.77 -3.75
CA ARG A 307 25.20 14.04 -3.32
C ARG A 307 24.19 13.85 -2.19
N ASN A 308 23.31 12.87 -2.33
CA ASN A 308 22.26 12.56 -1.35
C ASN A 308 22.81 11.73 -0.17
N GLN A 309 24.10 11.36 -0.23
CA GLN A 309 24.79 10.54 0.77
C GLN A 309 24.06 9.23 1.07
N SER A 310 23.36 8.65 0.08
CA SER A 310 22.29 7.67 0.31
C SER A 310 22.67 6.23 -0.03
N PHE A 311 23.96 5.91 -0.17
CA PHE A 311 24.39 4.65 -0.77
C PHE A 311 24.08 3.43 0.10
N TYR A 312 24.15 3.57 1.42
CA TYR A 312 23.88 2.49 2.35
C TYR A 312 22.37 2.23 2.48
N GLU A 313 21.57 3.29 2.51
CA GLU A 313 20.11 3.24 2.50
C GLU A 313 19.61 2.56 1.22
N GLN A 314 20.12 2.97 0.06
CA GLN A 314 19.76 2.34 -1.21
C GLN A 314 20.16 0.87 -1.27
N LYS A 315 21.30 0.48 -0.69
CA LYS A 315 21.70 -0.94 -0.59
C LYS A 315 20.67 -1.73 0.21
N CYS A 316 20.35 -1.27 1.42
CA CYS A 316 19.40 -1.94 2.29
C CYS A 316 18.00 -2.03 1.65
N PHE A 317 17.48 -0.94 1.09
CA PHE A 317 16.16 -0.95 0.43
C PHE A 317 16.08 -1.90 -0.75
N ARG A 318 17.18 -2.09 -1.50
CA ARG A 318 17.22 -3.05 -2.61
C ARG A 318 17.19 -4.48 -2.10
N LEU A 319 17.92 -4.79 -1.03
CA LEU A 319 17.86 -6.10 -0.39
C LEU A 319 16.46 -6.37 0.15
N LEU A 320 15.89 -5.44 0.93
CA LEU A 320 14.52 -5.56 1.43
C LEU A 320 13.48 -5.69 0.30
N GLY A 321 13.64 -4.94 -0.80
CA GLY A 321 12.78 -5.07 -1.98
C GLY A 321 12.88 -6.44 -2.66
N ASN A 322 14.08 -6.99 -2.78
CA ASN A 322 14.27 -8.35 -3.32
C ASN A 322 13.70 -9.41 -2.37
N VAL A 323 13.94 -9.26 -1.07
CA VAL A 323 13.37 -10.11 0.00
C VAL A 323 11.86 -10.12 -0.12
N TYR A 324 11.21 -8.94 -0.21
CA TYR A 324 9.77 -8.84 -0.39
C TYR A 324 9.25 -9.64 -1.58
N ILE A 325 9.89 -9.49 -2.75
CA ILE A 325 9.47 -10.19 -3.98
C ILE A 325 9.64 -11.70 -3.81
N ARG A 326 10.75 -12.17 -3.24
CA ARG A 326 11.02 -13.60 -2.99
C ARG A 326 10.00 -14.21 -2.03
N LEU A 327 9.72 -13.52 -0.92
CA LEU A 327 8.72 -13.95 0.08
C LEU A 327 7.32 -14.02 -0.55
N LEU A 328 6.98 -13.01 -1.36
CA LEU A 328 5.73 -12.97 -2.12
C LEU A 328 5.61 -14.15 -3.09
N GLU A 329 6.65 -14.45 -3.87
CA GLU A 329 6.66 -15.58 -4.81
C GLU A 329 6.62 -16.95 -4.12
N HIS A 330 7.13 -17.07 -2.89
CA HIS A 330 7.05 -18.28 -2.06
C HIS A 330 5.74 -18.38 -1.25
N GLY A 331 4.85 -17.38 -1.31
CA GLY A 331 3.60 -17.38 -0.55
C GLY A 331 3.77 -17.12 0.96
N GLU A 332 4.92 -16.58 1.39
CA GLU A 332 5.19 -16.16 2.77
C GLU A 332 4.64 -14.73 3.01
N PHE A 333 3.32 -14.58 2.91
CA PHE A 333 2.64 -13.27 2.90
C PHE A 333 2.77 -12.49 4.22
N ASP A 334 2.86 -13.20 5.34
CA ASP A 334 3.12 -12.63 6.67
C ASP A 334 4.47 -11.90 6.70
N LEU A 335 5.52 -12.55 6.19
CA LEU A 335 6.86 -11.96 6.13
C LEU A 335 6.96 -10.86 5.06
N SER A 336 6.30 -10.99 3.91
CA SER A 336 6.29 -9.90 2.91
C SER A 336 5.56 -8.66 3.47
N SER A 337 4.50 -8.86 4.25
CA SER A 337 3.78 -7.78 4.93
C SER A 337 4.67 -7.11 5.98
N MET A 338 5.47 -7.89 6.73
CA MET A 338 6.45 -7.36 7.68
C MET A 338 7.47 -6.44 7.00
N VAL A 339 7.98 -6.80 5.82
CA VAL A 339 8.91 -5.93 5.07
C VAL A 339 8.27 -4.57 4.71
N ALA A 340 6.98 -4.57 4.34
CA ALA A 340 6.25 -3.32 4.08
C ALA A 340 6.07 -2.48 5.35
N GLY A 341 5.85 -3.12 6.50
CA GLY A 341 5.81 -2.45 7.81
C GLY A 341 7.14 -1.83 8.20
N GLU A 342 8.24 -2.56 8.02
CA GLU A 342 9.58 -2.02 8.26
C GLU A 342 9.93 -0.87 7.30
N MET A 343 9.45 -0.91 6.05
CA MET A 343 9.57 0.21 5.12
C MET A 343 8.84 1.47 5.63
N ALA A 344 7.66 1.32 6.24
CA ALA A 344 6.92 2.43 6.85
C ALA A 344 7.69 3.01 8.06
N ASN A 345 8.28 2.16 8.90
CA ASN A 345 9.12 2.59 10.04
C ASN A 345 10.38 3.36 9.60
N LEU A 346 11.02 2.90 8.51
CA LEU A 346 12.12 3.61 7.87
C LEU A 346 11.66 4.97 7.32
N GLY A 347 10.43 5.02 6.79
CA GLY A 347 9.75 6.24 6.37
C GLY A 347 9.60 7.23 7.51
N LEU A 348 9.07 6.79 8.65
CA LEU A 348 8.95 7.60 9.86
C LEU A 348 10.32 8.13 10.31
N THR A 349 11.34 7.27 10.35
CA THR A 349 12.70 7.70 10.75
C THR A 349 13.26 8.77 9.80
N ALA A 350 13.02 8.64 8.48
CA ALA A 350 13.43 9.65 7.50
C ALA A 350 12.70 10.99 7.71
N ILE A 351 11.43 10.94 8.11
CA ILE A 351 10.61 12.12 8.44
C ILE A 351 11.10 12.79 9.73
N GLU A 352 11.36 12.02 10.78
CA GLU A 352 11.92 12.51 12.05
C GLU A 352 13.28 13.20 11.88
N GLU A 353 14.10 12.69 10.96
CA GLU A 353 15.42 13.24 10.62
C GLU A 353 15.37 14.30 9.49
N ASP A 354 14.18 14.79 9.10
CA ASP A 354 13.97 15.80 8.06
C ASP A 354 14.72 15.52 6.74
N ASN A 355 14.92 14.25 6.39
CA ASN A 355 15.70 13.83 5.23
C ASN A 355 14.77 13.68 4.01
N THR A 356 14.53 14.80 3.34
CA THR A 356 13.56 14.89 2.23
C THR A 356 13.91 13.95 1.07
N GLU A 357 15.19 13.86 0.70
CA GLU A 357 15.66 12.97 -0.38
C GLU A 357 15.40 11.49 -0.04
N LEU A 358 15.50 11.12 1.24
CA LEU A 358 15.23 9.76 1.68
C LEU A 358 13.73 9.45 1.69
N ILE A 359 12.87 10.41 2.07
CA ILE A 359 11.42 10.29 1.96
C ILE A 359 11.02 10.00 0.50
N ASP A 360 11.61 10.72 -0.46
CA ASP A 360 11.41 10.49 -1.89
C ASP A 360 11.79 9.07 -2.32
N ILE A 361 12.95 8.59 -1.86
CA ILE A 361 13.40 7.21 -2.13
C ILE A 361 12.40 6.20 -1.57
N ILE A 362 11.86 6.43 -0.36
CA ILE A 362 10.91 5.52 0.30
C ILE A 362 9.57 5.47 -0.45
N ILE A 363 9.07 6.61 -0.94
CA ILE A 363 7.89 6.66 -1.82
C ILE A 363 8.13 5.80 -3.08
N ILE A 364 9.30 5.93 -3.71
CA ILE A 364 9.68 5.11 -4.87
C ILE A 364 9.68 3.61 -4.49
N ARG A 365 10.14 3.26 -3.28
CA ARG A 365 10.12 1.87 -2.81
C ARG A 365 8.70 1.35 -2.64
N PHE A 366 7.80 2.07 -1.96
CA PHE A 366 6.39 1.66 -1.86
C PHE A 366 5.73 1.45 -3.23
N ASN A 367 5.94 2.38 -4.16
CA ASN A 367 5.42 2.27 -5.53
C ASN A 367 6.00 1.05 -6.27
N THR A 368 7.28 0.74 -6.05
CA THR A 368 7.91 -0.47 -6.60
C THR A 368 7.28 -1.74 -6.02
N LEU A 369 7.07 -1.80 -4.70
CA LEU A 369 6.41 -2.93 -4.04
C LEU A 369 4.98 -3.11 -4.56
N LEU A 370 4.22 -2.02 -4.72
CA LEU A 370 2.85 -2.05 -5.27
C LEU A 370 2.83 -2.67 -6.66
N ARG A 371 3.71 -2.22 -7.55
CA ARG A 371 3.80 -2.76 -8.91
C ARG A 371 4.04 -4.28 -8.93
N PHE A 372 4.94 -4.78 -8.09
CA PHE A 372 5.20 -6.23 -8.02
C PHE A 372 4.05 -6.99 -7.38
N ALA A 373 3.42 -6.43 -6.34
CA ALA A 373 2.27 -7.02 -5.68
C ALA A 373 1.05 -7.09 -6.61
N ILE A 374 0.80 -6.06 -7.43
CA ILE A 374 -0.27 -6.06 -8.46
C ILE A 374 -0.01 -7.17 -9.46
N LYS A 375 1.21 -7.22 -10.03
CA LYS A 375 1.59 -8.26 -10.99
C LYS A 375 1.39 -9.67 -10.43
N HIS A 376 1.80 -9.90 -9.18
CA HIS A 376 1.61 -11.18 -8.49
C HIS A 376 0.12 -11.48 -8.27
N GLY A 377 -0.63 -10.53 -7.70
CA GLY A 377 -2.04 -10.68 -7.37
C GLY A 377 -2.89 -11.02 -8.59
N VAL A 378 -2.64 -10.34 -9.72
CA VAL A 378 -3.32 -10.62 -10.99
C VAL A 378 -2.94 -11.99 -11.54
N ARG A 379 -1.63 -12.34 -11.57
CA ARG A 379 -1.17 -13.61 -12.15
C ARG A 379 -1.69 -14.83 -11.40
N ASN A 380 -1.75 -14.74 -10.08
CA ASN A 380 -2.05 -15.86 -9.20
C ASN A 380 -3.46 -15.79 -8.57
N ASN A 381 -4.25 -14.76 -8.90
CA ASN A 381 -5.55 -14.45 -8.27
C ASN A 381 -5.48 -14.42 -6.73
N GLU A 382 -4.39 -13.85 -6.20
CA GLU A 382 -4.03 -13.87 -4.78
C GLU A 382 -3.61 -12.47 -4.30
N PRO A 383 -4.59 -11.62 -3.92
CA PRO A 383 -4.33 -10.23 -3.59
C PRO A 383 -4.04 -9.97 -2.10
N ARG A 384 -3.91 -10.99 -1.24
CA ARG A 384 -3.67 -10.81 0.21
C ARG A 384 -2.48 -9.91 0.53
N ASN A 385 -1.43 -9.94 -0.27
CA ASN A 385 -0.27 -9.08 -0.03
C ASN A 385 -0.54 -7.61 -0.41
N LEU A 386 -1.40 -7.34 -1.40
CA LEU A 386 -1.83 -5.99 -1.75
C LEU A 386 -2.69 -5.37 -0.67
N TYR A 387 -3.48 -6.20 0.01
CA TYR A 387 -4.19 -5.82 1.22
C TYR A 387 -3.14 -5.18 2.15
N ASN A 388 -2.26 -5.96 2.78
CA ASN A 388 -1.36 -5.42 3.82
C ASN A 388 -0.42 -4.32 3.33
N LEU A 389 0.05 -4.38 2.07
CA LEU A 389 0.87 -3.30 1.51
C LEU A 389 0.13 -1.96 1.46
N GLY A 390 -1.14 -1.95 1.06
CA GLY A 390 -1.97 -0.74 1.05
C GLY A 390 -2.08 -0.10 2.43
N PHE A 391 -2.22 -0.91 3.47
CA PHE A 391 -2.24 -0.44 4.87
C PHE A 391 -0.95 0.20 5.32
N TYR A 392 0.19 -0.46 5.09
CA TYR A 392 1.48 0.11 5.51
C TYR A 392 1.85 1.37 4.72
N TYR A 393 1.42 1.46 3.45
CA TYR A 393 1.55 2.71 2.71
C TYR A 393 0.64 3.79 3.29
N GLY A 394 -0.60 3.47 3.64
CA GLY A 394 -1.52 4.37 4.37
C GLY A 394 -0.92 4.90 5.69
N ASN A 395 -0.31 4.02 6.50
CA ASN A 395 0.38 4.40 7.73
C ASN A 395 1.55 5.34 7.47
N PHE A 396 2.37 5.07 6.44
CA PHE A 396 3.45 5.97 6.05
C PHE A 396 2.92 7.35 5.63
N ILE A 397 1.82 7.41 4.90
CA ILE A 397 1.18 8.68 4.51
C ILE A 397 0.64 9.41 5.75
N ARG A 398 0.10 8.68 6.73
CA ARG A 398 -0.32 9.28 8.01
C ARG A 398 0.86 9.93 8.74
N TYR A 399 2.03 9.28 8.80
CA TYR A 399 3.25 9.89 9.33
C TYR A 399 3.64 11.18 8.58
N LEU A 400 3.47 11.22 7.25
CA LEU A 400 3.69 12.44 6.47
C LEU A 400 2.70 13.56 6.84
N VAL A 401 1.46 13.22 7.17
CA VAL A 401 0.44 14.18 7.62
C VAL A 401 0.77 14.73 9.01
N GLU A 402 1.09 13.84 9.96
CA GLU A 402 1.46 14.21 11.34
C GLU A 402 2.65 15.20 11.36
N HIS A 403 3.57 15.08 10.39
CA HIS A 403 4.74 15.95 10.24
C HIS A 403 4.59 17.06 9.17
N LYS A 404 3.38 17.34 8.69
CA LYS A 404 3.07 18.43 7.75
C LYS A 404 3.88 18.41 6.43
N LYS A 405 4.22 17.21 5.92
CA LYS A 405 4.93 17.03 4.64
C LYS A 405 3.94 17.07 3.45
N THR A 406 3.26 18.21 3.27
CA THR A 406 2.13 18.42 2.34
C THR A 406 2.39 17.95 0.91
N ASP A 407 3.51 18.31 0.29
CA ASP A 407 3.83 17.93 -1.09
C ASP A 407 4.05 16.42 -1.26
N HIS A 408 4.57 15.75 -0.22
CA HIS A 408 4.74 14.30 -0.23
C HIS A 408 3.38 13.61 -0.12
N VAL A 409 2.50 14.09 0.76
CA VAL A 409 1.12 13.58 0.88
C VAL A 409 0.38 13.71 -0.46
N LYS A 410 0.46 14.87 -1.12
CA LYS A 410 -0.15 15.07 -2.45
C LYS A 410 0.33 14.05 -3.48
N ARG A 411 1.64 13.80 -3.55
CA ARG A 411 2.22 12.80 -4.46
C ARG A 411 1.77 11.38 -4.10
N CYS A 412 1.74 11.03 -2.81
CA CYS A 412 1.28 9.71 -2.38
C CYS A 412 -0.19 9.47 -2.74
N PHE A 413 -1.08 10.46 -2.55
CA PHE A 413 -2.49 10.35 -2.98
C PHE A 413 -2.62 10.14 -4.49
N MET A 414 -1.86 10.90 -5.28
CA MET A 414 -1.81 10.70 -6.73
C MET A 414 -1.37 9.27 -7.09
N TYR A 415 -0.34 8.73 -6.42
CA TYR A 415 0.10 7.35 -6.65
C TYR A 415 -0.94 6.31 -6.21
N LEU A 416 -1.57 6.49 -5.04
CA LEU A 416 -2.65 5.60 -4.58
C LEU A 416 -3.80 5.58 -5.57
N ARG A 417 -4.18 6.73 -6.13
CA ARG A 417 -5.20 6.80 -7.19
C ARG A 417 -4.75 6.09 -8.46
N ILE A 418 -3.53 6.32 -8.95
CA ILE A 418 -3.01 5.64 -10.15
C ILE A 418 -3.03 4.11 -9.98
N TYR A 419 -2.51 3.61 -8.86
CA TYR A 419 -2.49 2.17 -8.59
C TYR A 419 -3.87 1.60 -8.27
N GLY A 420 -4.73 2.34 -7.59
CA GLY A 420 -6.13 1.96 -7.36
C GLY A 420 -6.89 1.76 -8.67
N VAL A 421 -6.72 2.68 -9.62
CA VAL A 421 -7.27 2.57 -10.97
C VAL A 421 -6.69 1.38 -11.74
N GLU A 422 -5.38 1.12 -11.64
CA GLU A 422 -4.75 -0.06 -12.25
C GLU A 422 -5.31 -1.37 -11.69
N ILE A 423 -5.46 -1.45 -10.37
CA ILE A 423 -6.07 -2.59 -9.66
C ILE A 423 -7.52 -2.79 -10.10
N PHE A 424 -8.30 -1.71 -10.17
CA PHE A 424 -9.69 -1.75 -10.62
C PHE A 424 -9.83 -2.32 -12.04
N LYS A 425 -8.98 -1.88 -12.98
CA LYS A 425 -8.95 -2.40 -14.36
C LYS A 425 -8.71 -3.91 -14.43
N HIS A 426 -7.94 -4.46 -13.47
CA HIS A 426 -7.70 -5.90 -13.38
C HIS A 426 -8.83 -6.69 -12.70
N GLY A 427 -9.78 -6.01 -12.04
CA GLY A 427 -10.91 -6.62 -11.34
C GLY A 427 -11.82 -7.47 -12.22
N SER A 428 -11.95 -7.12 -13.51
CA SER A 428 -12.72 -7.91 -14.49
C SER A 428 -12.15 -9.32 -14.71
N ASN A 429 -10.82 -9.47 -14.61
CA ASN A 429 -10.13 -10.75 -14.74
C ASN A 429 -9.93 -11.45 -13.39
N SER A 430 -9.80 -10.69 -12.31
CA SER A 430 -9.57 -11.18 -10.95
C SER A 430 -10.51 -10.42 -9.98
N PRO A 431 -11.72 -10.93 -9.72
CA PRO A 431 -12.73 -10.23 -8.92
C PRO A 431 -12.26 -9.85 -7.51
N ALA A 432 -11.32 -10.60 -6.93
CA ALA A 432 -10.73 -10.29 -5.63
C ALA A 432 -9.94 -8.98 -5.60
N MET A 433 -9.53 -8.44 -6.77
CA MET A 433 -8.87 -7.14 -6.88
C MET A 433 -9.82 -5.97 -6.60
N TYR A 434 -11.13 -6.09 -6.82
CA TYR A 434 -12.07 -5.01 -6.49
C TYR A 434 -12.05 -4.67 -5.00
N PHE A 435 -11.95 -5.70 -4.14
CA PHE A 435 -11.82 -5.49 -2.70
C PHE A 435 -10.53 -4.74 -2.33
N ILE A 436 -9.45 -4.88 -3.09
CA ILE A 436 -8.22 -4.11 -2.85
C ILE A 436 -8.41 -2.63 -3.18
N VAL A 437 -9.26 -2.30 -4.16
CA VAL A 437 -9.62 -0.90 -4.42
C VAL A 437 -10.31 -0.29 -3.20
N ASP A 438 -11.22 -1.04 -2.56
CA ASP A 438 -11.86 -0.63 -1.29
C ASP A 438 -10.83 -0.40 -0.19
N VAL A 439 -9.79 -1.23 -0.12
CA VAL A 439 -8.69 -1.08 0.85
C VAL A 439 -7.92 0.21 0.62
N ILE A 440 -7.55 0.52 -0.63
CA ILE A 440 -6.86 1.78 -0.95
C ILE A 440 -7.73 2.98 -0.59
N ALA A 441 -9.02 2.95 -0.97
CA ALA A 441 -9.97 4.01 -0.62
C ALA A 441 -10.15 4.15 0.90
N THR A 442 -10.11 3.04 1.65
CA THR A 442 -10.19 3.06 3.12
C THR A 442 -9.01 3.80 3.72
N GLU A 443 -7.79 3.52 3.26
CA GLU A 443 -6.60 4.23 3.76
C GLU A 443 -6.61 5.71 3.35
N MET A 444 -7.08 6.04 2.14
CA MET A 444 -7.27 7.44 1.72
C MET A 444 -8.31 8.18 2.58
N LYS A 445 -9.43 7.51 2.92
CA LYS A 445 -10.48 8.04 3.81
C LYS A 445 -9.92 8.36 5.19
N LYS A 446 -9.21 7.42 5.82
CA LYS A 446 -8.58 7.63 7.13
C LYS A 446 -7.63 8.83 7.12
N VAL A 447 -6.84 8.97 6.06
CA VAL A 447 -5.91 10.11 5.93
C VAL A 447 -6.68 11.43 5.73
N LEU A 448 -7.78 11.45 4.98
CA LEU A 448 -8.63 12.64 4.83
C LEU A 448 -9.28 13.08 6.15
N GLU A 449 -9.75 12.13 6.96
CA GLU A 449 -10.25 12.41 8.31
C GLU A 449 -9.14 12.97 9.21
N GLN A 450 -7.92 12.42 9.13
CA GLN A 450 -6.76 12.94 9.87
C GLN A 450 -6.39 14.37 9.43
N ILE A 451 -6.35 14.63 8.11
CA ILE A 451 -6.08 15.97 7.55
C ILE A 451 -7.08 17.01 8.08
N TYR A 452 -8.35 16.62 8.20
CA TYR A 452 -9.37 17.47 8.83
C TYR A 452 -9.06 17.73 10.31
N HIS A 453 -8.80 16.68 11.08
CA HIS A 453 -8.54 16.80 12.51
C HIS A 453 -7.27 17.60 12.83
N ASP A 454 -6.29 17.59 11.94
CA ASP A 454 -5.04 18.36 12.05
C ASP A 454 -5.15 19.80 11.50
N ASP A 455 -6.36 20.24 11.13
CA ASP A 455 -6.68 21.60 10.65
C ASP A 455 -5.81 22.05 9.47
N TRP A 456 -5.65 21.17 8.49
CA TRP A 456 -4.95 21.51 7.26
C TRP A 456 -5.77 22.46 6.38
N ASP A 457 -5.07 23.14 5.45
CA ASP A 457 -5.72 24.02 4.47
C ASP A 457 -6.78 23.27 3.66
N LYS A 458 -7.98 23.86 3.58
CA LYS A 458 -9.14 23.31 2.85
C LYS A 458 -8.84 23.08 1.37
N GLU A 459 -7.96 23.85 0.75
CA GLU A 459 -7.53 23.66 -0.64
C GLU A 459 -6.72 22.36 -0.79
N ILE A 460 -5.84 22.06 0.18
CA ILE A 460 -5.09 20.80 0.20
C ILE A 460 -6.04 19.62 0.38
N GLN A 461 -6.97 19.72 1.34
CA GLN A 461 -7.98 18.70 1.57
C GLN A 461 -8.89 18.50 0.35
N ASN A 462 -9.27 19.58 -0.35
CA ASN A 462 -9.98 19.51 -1.63
C ASN A 462 -9.19 18.77 -2.70
N GLY A 463 -7.88 19.02 -2.78
CA GLY A 463 -7.00 18.28 -3.69
C GLY A 463 -7.03 16.78 -3.40
N MET A 464 -6.88 16.39 -2.13
CA MET A 464 -6.86 14.98 -1.71
C MET A 464 -8.23 14.30 -1.87
N LEU A 465 -9.32 15.04 -1.61
CA LEU A 465 -10.68 14.58 -1.88
C LEU A 465 -10.89 14.31 -3.38
N SER A 466 -10.30 15.14 -4.25
CA SER A 466 -10.38 14.94 -5.71
C SER A 466 -9.76 13.61 -6.15
N GLU A 467 -8.70 13.17 -5.46
CA GLU A 467 -8.00 11.93 -5.81
C GLU A 467 -8.81 10.69 -5.39
N ILE A 468 -9.42 10.66 -4.19
CA ILE A 468 -10.22 9.50 -3.74
C ILE A 468 -11.50 9.31 -4.58
N LEU A 469 -12.09 10.40 -5.08
CA LEU A 469 -13.30 10.34 -5.92
C LEU A 469 -13.03 9.70 -7.30
N GLN A 470 -11.77 9.64 -7.74
CA GLN A 470 -11.40 9.09 -9.05
C GLN A 470 -10.87 7.64 -8.99
N VAL A 471 -10.79 7.03 -7.80
CA VAL A 471 -10.18 5.70 -7.61
C VAL A 471 -10.98 4.60 -8.29
N ASP A 472 -12.31 4.68 -8.24
CA ASP A 472 -13.26 3.72 -8.82
C ASP A 472 -13.86 4.17 -10.16
N SER A 473 -13.70 5.45 -10.51
CA SER A 473 -14.23 6.06 -11.73
C SER A 473 -13.14 6.89 -12.45
N PRO A 474 -12.19 6.25 -13.17
CA PRO A 474 -11.12 6.96 -13.86
C PRO A 474 -11.70 7.80 -15.02
N PRO A 475 -11.19 9.02 -15.29
CA PRO A 475 -11.71 9.91 -16.34
C PRO A 475 -11.73 9.29 -17.75
N ASP A 476 -10.78 8.39 -18.04
CA ASP A 476 -10.63 7.74 -19.35
C ASP A 476 -11.41 6.42 -19.46
N PHE A 477 -12.29 6.11 -18.49
CA PHE A 477 -13.00 4.83 -18.43
C PHE A 477 -14.49 5.01 -18.70
N ASN A 478 -15.01 4.33 -19.72
CA ASN A 478 -16.44 4.38 -20.02
C ASN A 478 -17.22 3.55 -18.98
N LYS A 479 -18.08 4.20 -18.19
CA LYS A 479 -18.95 3.52 -17.22
C LYS A 479 -19.92 2.54 -17.87
N GLU A 480 -20.22 2.68 -19.16
CA GLU A 480 -21.06 1.74 -19.92
C GLU A 480 -20.38 0.38 -20.17
N ASP A 481 -19.04 0.34 -20.14
CA ASP A 481 -18.27 -0.90 -20.35
C ASP A 481 -18.19 -1.75 -19.06
N LEU A 482 -18.60 -1.20 -17.92
CA LEU A 482 -18.65 -1.92 -16.65
C LEU A 482 -19.85 -2.83 -16.59
N ALA A 483 -19.63 -4.07 -16.13
CA ALA A 483 -20.73 -4.95 -15.76
C ALA A 483 -21.57 -4.23 -14.70
N ARG A 484 -22.87 -4.08 -14.97
CA ARG A 484 -23.83 -3.38 -14.09
C ARG A 484 -23.75 -3.82 -12.63
N GLY A 485 -23.40 -5.08 -12.37
CA GLY A 485 -23.18 -5.62 -11.02
C GLY A 485 -22.00 -5.00 -10.25
N VAL A 486 -20.95 -4.55 -10.93
CA VAL A 486 -19.79 -3.87 -10.30
C VAL A 486 -20.21 -2.46 -9.85
N LEU A 487 -20.97 -1.74 -10.66
CA LEU A 487 -21.52 -0.44 -10.29
C LEU A 487 -22.49 -0.54 -9.11
N ILE A 488 -23.28 -1.62 -9.05
CA ILE A 488 -24.22 -1.87 -7.95
C ILE A 488 -23.51 -2.21 -6.63
N ASN A 489 -22.42 -2.98 -6.69
CA ASN A 489 -21.69 -3.44 -5.51
C ASN A 489 -20.28 -2.84 -5.41
N ASN A 490 -20.22 -1.50 -5.46
CA ASN A 490 -18.98 -0.76 -5.39
C ASN A 490 -18.65 -0.42 -3.92
N GLY A 491 -17.63 -1.06 -3.35
CA GLY A 491 -17.21 -0.80 -1.97
C GLY A 491 -16.59 0.59 -1.77
N VAL A 492 -15.98 1.17 -2.82
CA VAL A 492 -15.45 2.54 -2.79
C VAL A 492 -16.58 3.56 -2.59
N ARG A 493 -17.75 3.35 -3.22
CA ARG A 493 -18.94 4.20 -3.00
C ARG A 493 -19.41 4.17 -1.55
N VAL A 494 -19.34 3.00 -0.90
CA VAL A 494 -19.67 2.86 0.53
C VAL A 494 -18.72 3.71 1.39
N LEU A 495 -17.43 3.70 1.06
CA LEU A 495 -16.41 4.47 1.78
C LEU A 495 -16.53 5.97 1.54
N GLN A 496 -16.83 6.39 0.30
CA GLN A 496 -17.10 7.78 -0.05
C GLN A 496 -18.38 8.29 0.65
N PHE A 497 -19.44 7.48 0.74
CA PHE A 497 -20.60 7.78 1.58
C PHE A 497 -20.18 7.96 3.04
N GLY A 498 -19.44 7.00 3.61
CA GLY A 498 -18.94 7.10 4.98
C GLY A 498 -18.15 8.39 5.23
N LEU A 499 -17.33 8.82 4.27
CA LEU A 499 -16.59 10.09 4.33
C LEU A 499 -17.51 11.31 4.22
N ALA A 500 -18.57 11.25 3.40
CA ALA A 500 -19.57 12.31 3.34
C ALA A 500 -20.35 12.45 4.66
N LEU A 501 -20.67 11.34 5.33
CA LEU A 501 -21.32 11.35 6.65
C LEU A 501 -20.44 12.04 7.70
N PHE A 502 -19.14 11.72 7.69
CA PHE A 502 -18.14 12.40 8.53
C PHE A 502 -18.14 13.91 8.28
N TYR A 503 -18.00 14.35 7.02
CA TYR A 503 -18.01 15.79 6.72
C TYR A 503 -19.35 16.47 7.03
N GLN A 504 -20.46 15.74 6.93
CA GLN A 504 -21.78 16.26 7.27
C GLN A 504 -21.91 16.50 8.77
N ARG A 505 -21.44 15.57 9.61
CA ARG A 505 -21.36 15.74 11.07
C ARG A 505 -20.53 16.97 11.44
N GLU A 506 -19.41 17.16 10.75
CA GLU A 506 -18.49 18.26 10.94
C GLU A 506 -18.97 19.60 10.33
N GLY A 507 -20.12 19.63 9.65
CA GLY A 507 -20.67 20.85 9.05
C GLY A 507 -19.93 21.34 7.80
N MET A 508 -19.12 20.49 7.16
CA MET A 508 -18.32 20.81 5.98
C MET A 508 -19.10 20.62 4.68
N THR A 509 -20.09 21.50 4.46
CA THR A 509 -21.06 21.40 3.35
C THR A 509 -20.42 21.29 1.97
N ASP A 510 -19.33 22.00 1.71
CA ASP A 510 -18.67 22.01 0.40
C ASP A 510 -18.13 20.62 0.02
N PHE A 511 -17.55 19.89 0.97
CA PHE A 511 -17.05 18.54 0.74
C PHE A 511 -18.20 17.54 0.57
N VAL A 512 -19.26 17.68 1.37
CA VAL A 512 -20.48 16.85 1.26
C VAL A 512 -21.11 17.02 -0.12
N GLU A 513 -21.25 18.26 -0.59
CA GLU A 513 -21.81 18.55 -1.91
C GLU A 513 -20.98 17.98 -3.05
N ARG A 514 -19.66 18.02 -2.91
CA ARG A 514 -18.75 17.47 -3.91
C ARG A 514 -18.86 15.95 -4.02
N ILE A 515 -18.89 15.25 -2.88
CA ILE A 515 -19.09 13.80 -2.86
C ILE A 515 -20.49 13.46 -3.40
N ALA A 516 -21.52 14.22 -3.01
CA ALA A 516 -22.89 13.99 -3.48
C ALA A 516 -23.03 14.13 -4.99
N LYS A 517 -22.38 15.15 -5.60
CA LYS A 517 -22.34 15.34 -7.05
C LYS A 517 -21.61 14.19 -7.77
N ASP A 518 -20.49 13.75 -7.22
CA ASP A 518 -19.73 12.64 -7.80
C ASP A 518 -20.47 11.28 -7.74
N VAL A 519 -21.24 11.05 -6.68
CA VAL A 519 -22.18 9.91 -6.59
C VAL A 519 -23.31 10.05 -7.60
N LEU A 520 -23.82 11.27 -7.79
CA LEU A 520 -24.95 11.54 -8.68
C LEU A 520 -24.64 11.22 -10.15
N ASP A 521 -23.37 11.27 -10.57
CA ASP A 521 -22.95 10.84 -11.91
C ASP A 521 -23.31 9.38 -12.22
N ASP A 522 -23.53 8.54 -11.21
CA ASP A 522 -23.95 7.14 -11.40
C ASP A 522 -25.44 7.03 -11.82
N LEU A 523 -26.25 8.08 -11.60
CA LEU A 523 -27.67 8.10 -11.96
C LEU A 523 -27.88 7.86 -13.45
N GLN A 524 -27.05 8.48 -14.29
CA GLN A 524 -27.16 8.35 -15.75
C GLN A 524 -26.84 6.93 -16.22
N ALA A 525 -25.84 6.28 -15.61
CA ALA A 525 -25.42 4.92 -15.97
C ALA A 525 -26.36 3.84 -15.41
N LEU A 526 -26.93 4.05 -14.22
CA LEU A 526 -27.76 3.05 -13.54
C LEU A 526 -29.26 3.16 -13.86
N GLY A 527 -29.74 4.37 -14.13
CA GLY A 527 -31.16 4.71 -14.15
C GLY A 527 -31.73 4.93 -12.75
N GLU A 528 -32.84 5.67 -12.66
CA GLU A 528 -33.42 6.16 -11.40
C GLU A 528 -33.76 5.06 -10.39
N ALA A 529 -34.42 3.97 -10.81
CA ALA A 529 -34.80 2.90 -9.89
C ALA A 529 -33.59 2.14 -9.35
N THR A 530 -32.60 1.87 -10.19
CA THR A 530 -31.38 1.14 -9.76
C THR A 530 -30.51 2.03 -8.88
N PHE A 531 -30.35 3.31 -9.24
CA PHE A 531 -29.64 4.29 -8.42
C PHE A 531 -30.26 4.39 -7.01
N SER A 532 -31.58 4.50 -6.93
CA SER A 532 -32.29 4.52 -5.64
C SER A 532 -32.03 3.25 -4.82
N GLN A 533 -32.07 2.07 -5.45
CA GLN A 533 -31.75 0.81 -4.78
C GLN A 533 -30.30 0.76 -4.28
N VAL A 534 -29.33 1.28 -5.04
CA VAL A 534 -27.92 1.34 -4.64
C VAL A 534 -27.74 2.27 -3.44
N ILE A 535 -28.43 3.42 -3.39
CA ILE A 535 -28.43 4.30 -2.21
C ILE A 535 -28.94 3.54 -0.97
N GLU A 536 -30.06 2.81 -1.09
CA GLU A 536 -30.60 2.03 0.02
C GLU A 536 -29.64 0.92 0.47
N MET A 537 -29.07 0.17 -0.47
CA MET A 537 -28.10 -0.89 -0.18
C MET A 537 -26.86 -0.34 0.53
N THR A 538 -26.31 0.77 0.04
CA THR A 538 -25.14 1.44 0.62
C THR A 538 -25.44 1.95 2.03
N SER A 539 -26.59 2.60 2.21
CA SER A 539 -27.06 3.09 3.50
C SER A 539 -27.22 1.96 4.51
N ASN A 540 -27.88 0.86 4.11
CA ASN A 540 -28.05 -0.32 4.95
C ASN A 540 -26.70 -0.95 5.33
N ARG A 541 -25.76 -1.03 4.38
CA ARG A 541 -24.42 -1.57 4.64
C ARG A 541 -23.67 -0.76 5.70
N LEU A 542 -23.74 0.57 5.63
CA LEU A 542 -23.14 1.46 6.64
C LEU A 542 -23.85 1.34 8.00
N LEU A 543 -25.18 1.22 8.00
CA LEU A 543 -26.00 1.10 9.21
C LEU A 543 -25.73 -0.20 9.98
N PHE A 544 -25.56 -1.33 9.27
CA PHE A 544 -25.37 -2.64 9.90
C PHE A 544 -23.91 -3.04 10.10
N SER A 545 -22.97 -2.31 9.51
CA SER A 545 -21.54 -2.53 9.75
C SER A 545 -21.19 -2.11 11.17
N GLY A 546 -20.79 -3.06 12.03
CA GLY A 546 -20.22 -2.76 13.35
C GLY A 546 -18.74 -2.37 13.25
N PRO A 547 -18.15 -1.80 14.33
CA PRO A 547 -16.75 -1.35 14.34
C PRO A 547 -15.75 -2.47 14.12
N THR A 548 -16.10 -3.68 14.54
CA THR A 548 -15.27 -4.86 14.42
C THR A 548 -15.86 -5.88 13.45
N PHE A 549 -15.00 -6.49 12.66
CA PHE A 549 -15.26 -7.66 11.84
C PHE A 549 -15.08 -8.93 12.69
N TRP A 550 -15.74 -10.03 12.31
CA TRP A 550 -15.72 -11.28 13.08
C TRP A 550 -14.47 -12.15 12.84
N GLU A 551 -13.59 -11.73 11.92
CA GLU A 551 -12.33 -12.39 11.60
C GLU A 551 -11.15 -11.58 12.15
N ASP A 552 -10.15 -12.29 12.65
CA ASP A 552 -8.86 -11.69 12.99
C ASP A 552 -8.03 -11.53 11.71
N THR A 553 -7.44 -10.36 11.51
CA THR A 553 -6.61 -10.06 10.35
C THR A 553 -5.29 -9.47 10.83
N ASP A 554 -4.27 -9.45 9.97
CA ASP A 554 -2.96 -8.85 10.27
C ASP A 554 -3.03 -7.35 10.66
N ARG A 555 -4.22 -6.72 10.55
CA ARG A 555 -4.50 -5.32 10.90
C ARG A 555 -5.44 -5.17 12.11
N GLY A 556 -5.65 -6.25 12.85
CA GLY A 556 -6.71 -6.37 13.83
C GLY A 556 -8.06 -6.68 13.19
N ASN A 557 -9.15 -6.28 13.85
CA ASN A 557 -10.50 -6.63 13.43
C ASN A 557 -11.30 -5.42 12.94
N LEU A 558 -10.68 -4.34 12.45
CA LEU A 558 -11.42 -3.17 11.97
C LEU A 558 -12.28 -3.53 10.75
N ASN A 559 -13.58 -3.27 10.83
CA ASN A 559 -14.45 -3.34 9.65
C ASN A 559 -14.28 -2.08 8.79
N ILE A 560 -13.74 -2.23 7.58
CA ILE A 560 -13.46 -1.09 6.69
C ILE A 560 -14.71 -0.30 6.29
N TYR A 561 -15.89 -0.92 6.35
CA TYR A 561 -17.18 -0.30 6.02
C TYR A 561 -17.90 0.31 7.22
N TYR A 562 -17.28 0.28 8.40
CA TYR A 562 -17.83 0.93 9.58
C TYR A 562 -17.73 2.46 9.47
N THR A 563 -18.75 3.14 9.98
CA THR A 563 -18.72 4.58 10.27
C THR A 563 -19.34 4.82 11.65
N SER A 564 -18.79 5.76 12.42
CA SER A 564 -19.43 6.22 13.66
C SER A 564 -20.64 7.12 13.40
N ASP A 565 -20.79 7.62 12.17
CA ASP A 565 -21.71 8.72 11.81
C ASP A 565 -23.00 8.19 11.17
N GLN A 566 -23.53 7.09 11.71
CA GLN A 566 -24.73 6.42 11.20
C GLN A 566 -25.98 7.29 11.31
N ASP A 567 -26.01 8.23 12.26
CA ASP A 567 -27.08 9.22 12.45
C ASP A 567 -27.19 10.21 11.28
N GLN A 568 -26.12 10.40 10.51
CA GLN A 568 -26.09 11.30 9.36
C GLN A 568 -26.66 10.67 8.08
N ILE A 569 -26.91 9.35 8.07
CA ILE A 569 -27.31 8.59 6.88
C ILE A 569 -28.58 9.17 6.25
N ASP A 570 -29.63 9.38 7.04
CA ASP A 570 -30.91 9.86 6.53
C ASP A 570 -30.80 11.27 5.93
N GLY A 571 -30.00 12.14 6.56
CA GLY A 571 -29.73 13.49 6.06
C GLY A 571 -29.03 13.48 4.70
N PHE A 572 -27.99 12.65 4.56
CA PHE A 572 -27.23 12.55 3.31
C PHE A 572 -28.05 11.87 2.20
N LYS A 573 -28.79 10.82 2.54
CA LYS A 573 -29.71 10.13 1.62
C LYS A 573 -30.78 11.07 1.07
N LYS A 574 -31.40 11.88 1.94
CA LYS A 574 -32.36 12.91 1.50
C LYS A 574 -31.71 13.89 0.52
N ARG A 575 -30.50 14.37 0.82
CA ARG A 575 -29.75 15.27 -0.07
C ARG A 575 -29.50 14.65 -1.45
N LEU A 576 -29.13 13.38 -1.53
CA LEU A 576 -28.94 12.68 -2.80
C LEU A 576 -30.23 12.58 -3.61
N TYR A 577 -31.37 12.28 -2.96
CA TYR A 577 -32.66 12.25 -3.63
C TYR A 577 -33.10 13.63 -4.11
N ASP A 578 -32.91 14.68 -3.32
CA ASP A 578 -33.23 16.06 -3.71
C ASP A 578 -32.39 16.51 -4.93
N LEU A 579 -31.10 16.13 -4.96
CA LEU A 579 -30.21 16.38 -6.10
C LEU A 579 -30.61 15.58 -7.35
N ALA A 580 -30.94 14.30 -7.19
CA ALA A 580 -31.40 13.46 -8.28
C ALA A 580 -32.72 13.95 -8.88
N GLU A 581 -33.68 14.34 -8.03
CA GLU A 581 -34.93 14.97 -8.46
C GLU A 581 -34.65 16.24 -9.27
N THR A 582 -33.78 17.11 -8.76
CA THR A 582 -33.43 18.38 -9.44
C THR A 582 -32.80 18.12 -10.81
N GLN A 583 -31.86 17.17 -10.90
CA GLN A 583 -31.21 16.81 -12.15
C GLN A 583 -32.21 16.21 -13.15
N LEU A 584 -32.99 15.22 -12.75
CA LEU A 584 -33.99 14.58 -13.61
C LEU A 584 -35.02 15.60 -14.10
N LYS A 585 -35.51 16.47 -13.23
CA LYS A 585 -36.42 17.55 -13.61
C LYS A 585 -35.80 18.46 -14.67
N THR A 586 -34.55 18.86 -14.48
CA THR A 586 -33.81 19.69 -15.44
C THR A 586 -33.66 18.99 -16.79
N GLU A 587 -33.28 17.71 -16.80
CA GLU A 587 -33.15 16.90 -18.01
C GLU A 587 -34.49 16.80 -18.77
N MET A 588 -35.60 16.56 -18.06
CA MET A 588 -36.93 16.49 -18.67
C MET A 588 -37.39 17.82 -19.23
N THR A 589 -37.18 18.92 -18.51
CA THR A 589 -37.47 20.27 -18.99
C THR A 589 -36.67 20.60 -20.23
N GLN A 590 -35.38 20.28 -20.28
CA GLN A 590 -34.54 20.53 -21.46
C GLN A 590 -34.95 19.66 -22.65
N LYS A 591 -35.23 18.38 -22.42
CA LYS A 591 -35.55 17.41 -23.48
C LYS A 591 -36.90 17.67 -24.12
N TYR A 592 -37.91 18.03 -23.33
CA TYR A 592 -39.29 18.17 -23.81
C TYR A 592 -39.82 19.61 -23.79
N GLN A 593 -39.00 20.59 -23.37
CA GLN A 593 -39.38 22.02 -23.27
C GLN A 593 -40.61 22.22 -22.37
N LEU A 594 -40.58 21.61 -21.19
CA LEU A 594 -41.71 21.60 -20.26
C LEU A 594 -41.84 22.92 -19.49
N THR A 595 -43.07 23.36 -19.28
CA THR A 595 -43.38 24.40 -18.27
C THR A 595 -43.31 23.81 -16.87
N GLU A 596 -43.30 24.66 -15.84
CA GLU A 596 -43.27 24.20 -14.44
C GLU A 596 -44.49 23.33 -14.09
N VAL A 597 -45.68 23.71 -14.58
CA VAL A 597 -46.93 22.96 -14.36
C VAL A 597 -46.88 21.59 -15.04
N GLU A 598 -46.42 21.54 -16.30
CA GLU A 598 -46.25 20.29 -17.05
C GLU A 598 -45.22 19.36 -16.41
N LEU A 599 -44.10 19.92 -15.93
CA LEU A 599 -43.04 19.17 -15.27
C LEU A 599 -43.52 18.57 -13.94
N ASN A 600 -44.18 19.37 -13.10
CA ASN A 600 -44.71 18.90 -11.82
C ASN A 600 -45.74 17.78 -12.00
N LEU A 601 -46.59 17.92 -13.02
CA LEU A 601 -47.54 16.90 -13.41
C LEU A 601 -46.86 15.61 -13.91
N LEU A 602 -45.86 15.72 -14.78
CA LEU A 602 -45.07 14.57 -15.24
C LEU A 602 -44.37 13.88 -14.07
N TRP A 603 -43.83 14.67 -13.13
CA TRP A 603 -43.18 14.17 -11.93
C TRP A 603 -44.15 13.43 -11.03
N GLU A 604 -45.33 14.00 -10.75
CA GLU A 604 -46.40 13.36 -9.98
C GLU A 604 -46.82 12.03 -10.62
N MET A 605 -47.09 12.03 -11.93
CA MET A 605 -47.43 10.81 -12.66
C MET A 605 -46.31 9.76 -12.56
N SER A 606 -45.04 10.17 -12.58
CA SER A 606 -43.93 9.23 -12.39
C SER A 606 -43.95 8.57 -11.02
N ARG A 607 -44.32 9.30 -9.94
CA ARG A 607 -44.36 8.75 -8.58
C ARG A 607 -45.50 7.76 -8.35
N MET A 608 -46.49 7.75 -9.24
CA MET A 608 -47.61 6.80 -9.22
C MET A 608 -47.26 5.47 -9.90
N THR A 609 -46.15 5.39 -10.65
CA THR A 609 -45.70 4.11 -11.20
C THR A 609 -45.06 3.23 -10.12
N LYS A 610 -45.07 1.92 -10.34
CA LYS A 610 -44.44 0.96 -9.43
C LYS A 610 -42.93 1.20 -9.27
N GLU A 611 -42.26 1.54 -10.38
CA GLU A 611 -40.81 1.73 -10.41
C GLU A 611 -40.40 3.15 -10.03
N LYS A 612 -41.37 4.09 -9.99
CA LYS A 612 -41.15 5.51 -9.70
C LYS A 612 -40.06 6.10 -10.58
N GLU A 613 -40.18 5.90 -11.90
CA GLU A 613 -39.22 6.40 -12.89
C GLU A 613 -39.85 7.43 -13.83
N VAL A 614 -39.25 8.62 -13.88
CA VAL A 614 -39.72 9.68 -14.78
C VAL A 614 -39.49 9.33 -16.26
N PHE A 615 -38.43 8.59 -16.55
CA PHE A 615 -38.14 8.16 -17.92
C PHE A 615 -39.21 7.18 -18.44
N GLN A 616 -39.68 6.27 -17.59
CA GLN A 616 -40.71 5.29 -17.93
C GLN A 616 -42.02 5.99 -18.35
N ILE A 617 -42.48 6.98 -17.59
CA ILE A 617 -43.73 7.70 -17.90
C ILE A 617 -43.60 8.55 -19.16
N SER A 618 -42.41 9.11 -19.43
CA SER A 618 -42.15 9.98 -20.59
C SER A 618 -41.91 9.28 -21.92
N THR A 619 -41.62 7.97 -21.91
CA THR A 619 -41.29 7.19 -23.11
C THR A 619 -42.28 6.07 -23.40
N ASN A 620 -43.00 5.60 -22.38
CA ASN A 620 -43.98 4.54 -22.52
C ASN A 620 -45.41 5.07 -22.47
N VAL A 621 -45.99 5.28 -23.64
CA VAL A 621 -47.38 5.73 -23.80
C VAL A 621 -48.41 4.85 -23.08
N LYS A 622 -48.17 3.53 -22.97
CA LYS A 622 -49.11 2.63 -22.27
C LYS A 622 -49.12 2.92 -20.78
N THR A 623 -47.94 3.13 -20.20
CA THR A 623 -47.80 3.50 -18.78
C THR A 623 -48.41 4.88 -18.54
N PHE A 624 -48.14 5.85 -19.42
CA PHE A 624 -48.74 7.20 -19.35
C PHE A 624 -50.27 7.15 -19.30
N GLU A 625 -50.89 6.45 -20.26
CA GLU A 625 -52.36 6.36 -20.35
C GLU A 625 -52.98 5.54 -19.22
N LEU A 626 -52.23 4.60 -18.61
CA LEU A 626 -52.69 3.86 -17.44
C LEU A 626 -52.77 4.79 -16.23
N ILE A 627 -51.67 5.47 -15.89
CA ILE A 627 -51.58 6.40 -14.75
C ILE A 627 -52.53 7.59 -14.89
N LEU A 628 -52.78 8.04 -16.12
CA LEU A 628 -53.75 9.11 -16.37
C LEU A 628 -55.14 8.82 -15.78
N ASN A 629 -55.57 7.54 -15.75
CA ASN A 629 -56.88 7.20 -15.18
C ASN A 629 -56.89 7.28 -13.65
N ASP A 630 -55.72 7.26 -13.02
CA ASP A 630 -55.56 7.22 -11.57
C ASP A 630 -55.32 8.63 -10.99
N LEU A 631 -55.15 9.66 -11.83
CA LEU A 631 -54.97 11.04 -11.38
C LEU A 631 -56.25 11.59 -10.75
N GLU A 632 -56.16 12.02 -9.48
CA GLU A 632 -57.26 12.65 -8.75
C GLU A 632 -57.26 14.17 -8.93
N LYS A 633 -58.45 14.78 -9.08
CA LYS A 633 -58.67 16.25 -9.13
C LYS A 633 -57.84 17.00 -10.18
N ILE A 634 -58.29 16.94 -11.44
CA ILE A 634 -57.76 17.75 -12.55
C ILE A 634 -58.59 19.04 -12.66
N ASP A 635 -57.99 20.19 -12.35
CA ASP A 635 -58.56 21.52 -12.64
C ASP A 635 -58.29 21.93 -14.10
N GLU A 636 -58.79 23.10 -14.52
CA GLU A 636 -58.68 23.56 -15.92
C GLU A 636 -57.23 23.80 -16.35
N GLU A 637 -56.38 24.33 -15.46
CA GLU A 637 -54.95 24.58 -15.73
C GLU A 637 -54.17 23.27 -15.90
N ARG A 638 -54.42 22.28 -15.03
CA ARG A 638 -53.81 20.94 -15.14
C ARG A 638 -54.32 20.17 -16.34
N LEU A 639 -55.56 20.42 -16.77
CA LEU A 639 -56.12 19.84 -17.98
C LEU A 639 -55.37 20.29 -19.23
N ASP A 640 -55.11 21.59 -19.33
CA ASP A 640 -54.36 22.18 -20.45
C ASP A 640 -52.90 21.69 -20.46
N ALA A 641 -52.28 21.63 -19.28
CA ALA A 641 -50.94 21.06 -19.11
C ALA A 641 -50.89 19.58 -19.52
N LEU A 642 -51.90 18.76 -19.19
CA LEU A 642 -51.97 17.35 -19.60
C LEU A 642 -52.06 17.18 -21.13
N VAL A 643 -52.87 18.01 -21.78
CA VAL A 643 -53.01 17.99 -23.24
C VAL A 643 -51.67 18.34 -23.89
N THR A 644 -51.08 19.46 -23.47
CA THR A 644 -49.80 19.93 -24.00
C THR A 644 -48.66 18.96 -23.72
N LEU A 645 -48.61 18.37 -22.52
CA LEU A 645 -47.62 17.37 -22.14
C LEU A 645 -47.70 16.13 -23.04
N ARG A 646 -48.90 15.61 -23.32
CA ARG A 646 -49.08 14.47 -24.23
C ARG A 646 -48.56 14.78 -25.64
N GLU A 647 -48.78 15.99 -26.12
CA GLU A 647 -48.25 16.45 -27.42
C GLU A 647 -46.72 16.50 -27.41
N LYS A 648 -46.11 17.13 -26.40
CA LYS A 648 -44.65 17.24 -26.25
C LYS A 648 -43.95 15.88 -26.11
N LEU A 649 -44.61 14.91 -25.48
CA LEU A 649 -44.13 13.52 -25.36
C LEU A 649 -44.33 12.69 -26.65
N ASN A 650 -44.96 13.23 -27.69
CA ASN A 650 -45.33 12.54 -28.93
C ASN A 650 -46.24 11.31 -28.69
N PHE A 651 -47.15 11.43 -27.73
CA PHE A 651 -48.11 10.38 -27.34
C PHE A 651 -49.48 10.52 -28.00
N ASN A 652 -49.53 11.23 -29.13
CA ASN A 652 -50.72 11.40 -29.94
C ASN A 652 -50.54 10.81 -31.36
N SER A 653 -51.62 10.79 -32.13
CA SER A 653 -51.69 10.16 -33.45
C SER A 653 -50.87 10.86 -34.53
N ASP A 654 -50.29 12.03 -34.25
CA ASP A 654 -49.36 12.69 -35.17
C ASP A 654 -47.99 12.01 -35.19
N ASN A 655 -47.65 11.25 -34.15
CA ASN A 655 -46.47 10.40 -34.14
C ASN A 655 -46.68 9.23 -35.12
N PRO A 656 -45.93 9.15 -36.24
CA PRO A 656 -46.15 8.13 -37.26
C PRO A 656 -45.84 6.70 -36.78
N LYS A 657 -45.11 6.56 -35.67
CA LYS A 657 -44.74 5.27 -35.06
C LYS A 657 -45.72 4.83 -33.97
N LEU A 658 -46.66 5.69 -33.55
CA LEU A 658 -47.60 5.37 -32.49
C LEU A 658 -48.79 4.58 -33.04
N ILE A 659 -49.01 3.38 -32.50
CA ILE A 659 -50.27 2.65 -32.72
C ILE A 659 -51.31 3.19 -31.74
N VAL A 660 -52.38 3.79 -32.28
CA VAL A 660 -53.46 4.34 -31.46
C VAL A 660 -54.29 3.22 -30.83
N THR A 661 -54.31 3.17 -29.50
CA THR A 661 -55.04 2.17 -28.71
C THR A 661 -56.26 2.75 -27.99
N THR A 662 -56.23 4.05 -27.69
CA THR A 662 -57.33 4.79 -27.07
C THR A 662 -57.64 6.07 -27.85
N SER A 663 -58.91 6.46 -27.88
CA SER A 663 -59.32 7.72 -28.51
C SER A 663 -58.69 8.98 -27.88
N ARG A 664 -58.13 8.89 -26.67
CA ARG A 664 -57.39 9.98 -26.01
C ARG A 664 -56.08 10.34 -26.71
N GLN A 665 -55.55 9.46 -27.54
CA GLN A 665 -54.34 9.68 -28.33
C GLN A 665 -54.63 10.38 -29.67
N LEU A 666 -55.89 10.67 -30.00
CA LEU A 666 -56.23 11.38 -31.23
C LEU A 666 -55.66 12.81 -31.21
N ALA A 667 -54.88 13.19 -32.21
CA ALA A 667 -54.31 14.54 -32.32
C ALA A 667 -55.40 15.57 -32.69
N VAL A 668 -55.27 16.78 -32.15
CA VAL A 668 -56.11 17.92 -32.52
C VAL A 668 -55.90 18.25 -34.00
N GLY A 669 -56.97 18.65 -34.70
CA GLY A 669 -56.95 18.89 -36.14
C GLY A 669 -57.16 17.64 -37.01
N THR A 670 -57.24 16.43 -36.42
CA THR A 670 -57.54 15.21 -37.17
C THR A 670 -58.97 15.23 -37.70
N GLU A 671 -59.15 14.95 -38.99
CA GLU A 671 -60.45 14.79 -39.63
C GLU A 671 -61.10 13.46 -39.22
N LEU A 672 -62.37 13.54 -38.83
CA LEU A 672 -63.17 12.44 -38.30
C LEU A 672 -64.39 12.23 -39.20
N LYS A 673 -64.62 10.98 -39.58
CA LYS A 673 -65.88 10.52 -40.15
C LYS A 673 -66.70 9.87 -39.04
N ILE A 674 -67.77 10.53 -38.64
CA ILE A 674 -68.62 10.07 -37.54
C ILE A 674 -69.93 9.55 -38.14
N SER A 675 -70.33 8.34 -37.71
CA SER A 675 -71.58 7.74 -38.14
C SER A 675 -72.38 7.23 -36.94
N GLY A 676 -73.69 7.39 -36.95
CA GLY A 676 -74.57 6.98 -35.86
C GLY A 676 -75.95 6.59 -36.32
N LYS A 677 -76.65 5.77 -35.52
CA LYS A 677 -78.06 5.41 -35.76
C LYS A 677 -78.97 6.20 -34.84
N ILE A 678 -80.00 6.83 -35.41
CA ILE A 678 -81.10 7.43 -34.65
C ILE A 678 -82.02 6.29 -34.23
N SER A 679 -82.40 6.25 -32.94
CA SER A 679 -83.32 5.25 -32.42
C SER A 679 -84.63 5.26 -33.22
N GLY A 680 -84.93 4.17 -33.93
CA GLY A 680 -86.14 4.02 -34.76
C GLY A 680 -86.01 4.34 -36.26
N GLN A 681 -84.82 4.68 -36.79
CA GLN A 681 -84.59 4.87 -38.24
C GLN A 681 -83.58 3.87 -38.82
N THR A 682 -83.83 3.38 -40.04
CA THR A 682 -82.93 2.45 -40.77
C THR A 682 -81.75 3.14 -41.46
N LYS A 683 -81.83 4.45 -41.70
CA LYS A 683 -80.73 5.23 -42.30
C LYS A 683 -79.72 5.66 -41.24
N GLN A 684 -78.46 5.30 -41.46
CA GLN A 684 -77.31 5.75 -40.67
C GLN A 684 -76.98 7.19 -41.08
N LEU A 685 -76.81 8.07 -40.08
CA LEU A 685 -76.44 9.47 -40.30
C LEU A 685 -74.92 9.56 -40.28
N GLU A 686 -74.32 10.18 -41.29
CA GLU A 686 -72.86 10.31 -41.43
C GLU A 686 -72.49 11.78 -41.64
N PHE A 687 -71.50 12.24 -40.89
CA PHE A 687 -71.00 13.62 -40.98
C PHE A 687 -69.49 13.68 -40.79
N GLN A 688 -68.90 14.77 -41.28
CA GLN A 688 -67.49 15.10 -41.11
C GLN A 688 -67.31 16.08 -39.96
N ALA A 689 -66.31 15.82 -39.13
CA ALA A 689 -65.95 16.67 -38.01
C ALA A 689 -64.43 16.77 -37.89
N VAL A 690 -63.95 17.80 -37.21
CA VAL A 690 -62.52 17.96 -36.89
C VAL A 690 -62.37 17.96 -35.38
N ALA A 691 -61.39 17.20 -34.87
CA ALA A 691 -61.03 17.23 -33.46
C ALA A 691 -60.51 18.64 -33.09
N GLN A 692 -61.17 19.30 -32.14
CA GLN A 692 -60.79 20.65 -31.69
C GLN A 692 -60.02 20.62 -30.37
N LEU A 693 -60.41 19.74 -29.45
CA LEU A 693 -59.74 19.56 -28.17
C LEU A 693 -59.87 18.11 -27.73
N ASN A 694 -58.78 17.52 -27.23
CA ASN A 694 -58.77 16.14 -26.76
C ASN A 694 -58.29 16.06 -25.31
N THR A 695 -59.25 16.18 -24.38
CA THR A 695 -58.98 16.14 -22.94
C THR A 695 -58.94 14.69 -22.43
N PRO A 696 -58.46 14.38 -21.22
CA PRO A 696 -58.55 13.04 -20.63
C PRO A 696 -59.99 12.50 -20.51
N ASN A 697 -60.96 13.40 -20.32
CA ASN A 697 -62.34 13.05 -20.03
C ASN A 697 -63.20 12.96 -21.29
N TYR A 698 -63.01 13.90 -22.23
CA TYR A 698 -63.84 14.00 -23.43
C TYR A 698 -63.07 14.51 -24.65
N LEU A 699 -63.48 14.01 -25.81
CA LEU A 699 -63.11 14.52 -27.11
C LEU A 699 -64.13 15.56 -27.57
N PHE A 700 -63.66 16.77 -27.87
CA PHE A 700 -64.48 17.86 -28.40
C PHE A 700 -64.26 17.99 -29.90
N VAL A 701 -65.34 17.91 -30.68
CA VAL A 701 -65.28 17.95 -32.15
C VAL A 701 -66.17 19.05 -32.71
N LYS A 702 -65.71 19.69 -33.77
CA LYS A 702 -66.48 20.68 -34.55
C LYS A 702 -67.00 20.02 -35.82
N VAL A 703 -68.31 20.02 -36.02
CA VAL A 703 -68.94 19.52 -37.25
C VAL A 703 -68.69 20.51 -38.38
N MET A 704 -68.38 20.01 -39.58
CA MET A 704 -68.08 20.87 -40.74
C MET A 704 -69.33 21.41 -41.45
N ASP A 705 -70.50 20.78 -41.23
CA ASP A 705 -71.78 21.15 -41.84
C ASP A 705 -72.81 21.55 -40.76
N GLU A 706 -73.06 22.85 -40.61
CA GLU A 706 -73.86 23.42 -39.50
C GLU A 706 -75.34 22.99 -39.53
N GLY A 707 -75.85 22.51 -40.67
CA GLY A 707 -77.23 22.06 -40.85
C GLY A 707 -77.58 20.71 -40.19
N GLU A 708 -76.58 19.96 -39.70
CA GLU A 708 -76.77 18.61 -39.13
C GLU A 708 -76.81 18.56 -37.60
N VAL A 709 -76.40 19.62 -36.91
CA VAL A 709 -76.21 19.64 -35.43
C VAL A 709 -77.47 19.23 -34.66
N VAL A 710 -78.66 19.67 -35.11
CA VAL A 710 -79.96 19.38 -34.46
C VAL A 710 -80.39 17.90 -34.60
N LYS A 711 -79.86 17.15 -35.58
CA LYS A 711 -80.14 15.71 -35.75
C LYS A 711 -79.17 14.83 -34.95
N ILE A 712 -77.99 15.36 -34.62
CA ILE A 712 -76.91 14.64 -33.95
C ILE A 712 -77.22 14.38 -32.48
N GLU A 713 -77.97 15.27 -31.81
CA GLU A 713 -78.40 15.11 -30.40
C GLU A 713 -79.31 13.88 -30.17
N LYS A 714 -79.85 13.26 -31.23
CA LYS A 714 -80.72 12.06 -31.14
C LYS A 714 -79.97 10.73 -31.30
N LEU A 715 -78.63 10.76 -31.37
CA LEU A 715 -77.78 9.58 -31.55
C LEU A 715 -77.37 9.00 -30.19
N SER A 716 -77.68 7.72 -29.95
CA SER A 716 -77.31 7.03 -28.70
C SER A 716 -75.93 6.36 -28.73
N SER A 717 -75.38 6.12 -29.93
CA SER A 717 -74.05 5.55 -30.13
C SER A 717 -73.44 6.05 -31.44
N LEU A 718 -72.13 6.26 -31.41
CA LEU A 718 -71.33 6.79 -32.51
C LEU A 718 -70.23 5.79 -32.87
N THR A 719 -70.02 5.59 -34.17
CA THR A 719 -68.81 4.99 -34.71
C THR A 719 -67.96 6.10 -35.32
N VAL A 720 -66.77 6.31 -34.77
CA VAL A 720 -65.82 7.31 -35.23
C VAL A 720 -64.72 6.60 -36.01
N LYS A 721 -64.52 7.01 -37.27
CA LYS A 721 -63.41 6.60 -38.11
C LYS A 721 -62.50 7.78 -38.37
N PHE A 722 -61.20 7.58 -38.30
CA PHE A 722 -60.23 8.65 -38.57
C PHE A 722 -58.95 8.09 -39.15
N ARG A 723 -58.25 8.94 -39.89
CA ARG A 723 -56.91 8.66 -40.40
C ARG A 723 -56.00 9.79 -39.93
N PRO A 724 -55.00 9.52 -39.10
CA PRO A 724 -54.02 10.53 -38.74
C PRO A 724 -53.23 10.97 -39.97
N LEU A 725 -52.96 12.27 -40.09
CA LEU A 725 -52.33 12.88 -41.27
C LEU A 725 -51.01 12.21 -41.68
N ARG A 726 -50.21 11.79 -40.69
CA ARG A 726 -48.87 11.22 -40.88
C ARG A 726 -48.85 9.69 -40.85
N GLN A 727 -50.01 9.05 -40.83
CA GLN A 727 -50.13 7.59 -40.75
C GLN A 727 -50.88 7.00 -41.97
N LYS A 728 -50.56 5.74 -42.28
CA LYS A 728 -51.22 4.95 -43.33
C LYS A 728 -52.36 4.08 -42.81
N MET A 729 -52.57 4.04 -41.50
CA MET A 729 -53.63 3.25 -40.88
C MET A 729 -54.89 4.09 -40.68
N VAL A 730 -56.06 3.47 -40.91
CA VAL A 730 -57.36 4.02 -40.57
C VAL A 730 -57.84 3.34 -39.29
N TYR A 731 -58.16 4.16 -38.30
CA TYR A 731 -58.61 3.71 -36.99
C TYR A 731 -60.12 3.89 -36.83
N GLN A 732 -60.72 3.01 -36.04
CA GLN A 732 -62.14 3.06 -35.69
C GLN A 732 -62.35 2.79 -34.21
N PHE A 733 -63.24 3.56 -33.57
CA PHE A 733 -63.75 3.26 -32.24
C PHE A 733 -65.25 3.54 -32.14
N HIS A 734 -65.87 2.97 -31.11
CA HIS A 734 -67.26 3.23 -30.77
C HIS A 734 -67.30 4.06 -29.49
N ALA A 735 -68.16 5.07 -29.47
CA ALA A 735 -68.30 6.01 -28.36
C ALA A 735 -69.76 6.46 -28.18
N THR A 736 -70.03 7.06 -27.04
CA THR A 736 -71.32 7.60 -26.60
C THR A 736 -71.28 9.13 -26.64
N LEU A 737 -72.40 9.74 -27.02
CA LEU A 737 -72.57 11.19 -27.04
C LEU A 737 -73.15 11.63 -25.70
N GLN A 738 -72.57 12.65 -25.06
CA GLN A 738 -73.07 13.12 -23.75
C GLN A 738 -73.93 14.39 -23.79
N ASN A 739 -73.67 15.36 -24.68
CA ASN A 739 -74.50 16.52 -25.06
C ASN A 739 -73.64 17.59 -25.77
N THR A 740 -74.30 18.52 -26.48
CA THR A 740 -73.71 19.75 -27.04
C THR A 740 -73.45 20.73 -25.89
N GLY A 741 -72.18 21.02 -25.57
CA GLY A 741 -71.83 22.03 -24.57
C GLY A 741 -72.15 23.44 -25.07
N ALA A 742 -72.15 24.44 -24.18
CA ALA A 742 -72.46 25.84 -24.48
C ALA A 742 -71.63 26.51 -25.61
N ASN A 743 -70.57 25.84 -26.09
CA ASN A 743 -69.59 26.35 -27.07
C ASN A 743 -69.77 25.77 -28.50
N SER A 744 -70.93 25.20 -28.84
CA SER A 744 -71.21 24.62 -30.17
C SER A 744 -70.32 23.44 -30.59
N LEU A 745 -69.54 22.87 -29.65
CA LEU A 745 -68.73 21.66 -29.86
C LEU A 745 -69.46 20.41 -29.35
N LEU A 746 -69.36 19.32 -30.11
CA LEU A 746 -69.88 18.01 -29.69
C LEU A 746 -68.91 17.35 -28.73
N ARG A 747 -69.44 16.87 -27.59
CA ARG A 747 -68.70 16.17 -26.56
C ARG A 747 -68.87 14.66 -26.70
N ILE A 748 -67.79 13.96 -27.02
CA ILE A 748 -67.74 12.51 -27.23
C ILE A 748 -66.97 11.86 -26.08
N GLU A 749 -67.53 10.80 -25.47
CA GLU A 749 -66.83 10.00 -24.46
C GLU A 749 -65.67 9.20 -25.07
N HIS A 750 -64.59 9.04 -24.32
CA HIS A 750 -63.46 8.26 -24.79
C HIS A 750 -63.75 6.76 -24.83
N SER A 751 -63.19 6.12 -25.85
CA SER A 751 -63.12 4.68 -25.98
C SER A 751 -61.70 4.17 -25.74
N ASN A 752 -61.57 3.20 -24.83
CA ASN A 752 -60.33 2.45 -24.57
C ASN A 752 -60.10 1.30 -25.57
N LYS A 753 -60.94 1.19 -26.61
CA LYS A 753 -60.89 0.12 -27.62
C LYS A 753 -60.92 0.72 -29.02
N VAL A 754 -59.75 1.12 -29.51
CA VAL A 754 -59.54 1.53 -30.91
C VAL A 754 -59.07 0.32 -31.72
N LYS A 755 -59.62 0.13 -32.92
CA LYS A 755 -59.22 -0.93 -33.86
C LYS A 755 -58.69 -0.31 -35.15
N ILE A 756 -57.70 -0.96 -35.77
CA ILE A 756 -57.28 -0.67 -37.14
C ILE A 756 -58.27 -1.37 -38.07
N VAL A 757 -58.85 -0.63 -39.01
CA VAL A 757 -59.87 -1.13 -39.95
C VAL A 757 -59.39 -1.15 -41.40
N GLU A 758 -58.32 -0.41 -41.70
CA GLU A 758 -57.72 -0.34 -43.04
C GLU A 758 -56.25 0.07 -42.90
N GLU A 759 -55.39 -0.46 -43.78
CA GLU A 759 -53.99 -0.07 -43.94
C GLU A 759 -53.76 0.26 -45.41
N LEU A 760 -53.28 1.48 -45.69
CA LEU A 760 -53.20 2.08 -47.03
C LEU A 760 -51.83 1.99 -47.69
#